data_AF-A0A1X7T8E0-F1
#
_entry.id   AF-A0A1X7T8E0-F1
#
_cell.length_a   1.000
_cell.length_b   1.000
_cell.length_c   1.000
_cell.angle_alpha   90.00
_cell.angle_beta   90.00
_cell.angle_gamma   90.00
#
_symmetry.space_group_name_H-M   'P 1'
#
loop_
_entity.id
_entity.type
_entity.pdbx_description
1 polymer ?
#
loop_
_entity_poly.entity_id
_entity_poly.type
_entity_poly.pdbx_seq_one_letter_code
_entity_poly.pdbx_strand_id
1 'polypeptide(L)'
;MAKGPGQLGSVETTMASLNHLNKRASHCTVSVGDSLYVWAGNQDDLPKVHDSEEKRRITSNIEHFTYSTGQWITRATTGTPPLGVMGYCCTAINDHLYYFGGHHNDCFYNSITQLDTISLQWREIEPTHATRPVMRRGYGGMISFKHDKVHHLLMIGGGGSKPAVQLPHYKYIKFPSGRWRTNEHSIYKLSSRKWNNPSIIGQCIPPANAFIIEKFNNTRAVLFGGVETDDDDDKNTYANNIYILEISISTVFWQCIKKPEAVDQWPVGRCHHAGAIIITGSDCPMLVISGGLDKNKDTLDDCWIFNMTEHSWIKLAVPHSVSKRKNHSLSVFIMSPHCVWIITVGGYFDKKTIANIVMLTELDIKYIVINRKGEWIAGDTLCINGVNNNEYKMKYQDQLQLGRRIWLEEYQEARKGDTSDIEQTLKSAINALEEKERQAQFYRQVIEQKEREEAEKDQEIRRYCYQLQEKDRMLQEKDRMLQEKDRELCQSQDTVRMYQHNDHWVISKDEVALTKEKLGKGAYGFVTVGIFRGLRVAVKSLHTIIISDYNRGLFSREMSIASRVRHPNLVQFIGATKVGNPLILTELMSTSLNHELRRNRLTNQQILSIAQDVALGLNYLHLFKPQPIIHRDVSSPNVLLKPCTGPAGFEAKISDYGTAKIVQTDNIGARSSYMPGNPAYAAPEAPIPDQHSPAMDVYSYSVLLMEMTLCSLPEMTTAEREVQSGSVSWSDMKSLIQRGLNANPRARPTMAQGIESLKRMKI
;
A
#
# COMPACT_ATOMS: atom_id res chain seq x y z
N MET A 1 -3.53 23.42 72.23
CA MET A 1 -4.35 24.06 71.19
C MET A 1 -3.87 23.58 69.85
N ALA A 2 -4.64 22.68 69.22
CA ALA A 2 -4.46 22.25 67.84
C ALA A 2 -5.84 22.26 67.18
N LYS A 3 -6.00 23.04 66.12
CA LYS A 3 -7.13 23.07 65.17
C LYS A 3 -6.43 23.25 63.82
N GLY A 4 -6.54 22.38 62.82
CA GLY A 4 -7.70 21.70 62.26
C GLY A 4 -7.88 22.28 60.84
N PRO A 5 -7.86 21.48 59.76
CA PRO A 5 -7.84 22.01 58.39
C PRO A 5 -9.24 22.48 57.97
N GLY A 6 -9.31 23.73 57.48
CA GLY A 6 -10.52 24.35 56.95
C GLY A 6 -10.83 23.86 55.54
N GLN A 7 -12.12 23.61 55.31
CA GLN A 7 -12.76 23.25 54.04
C GLN A 7 -12.40 24.24 52.92
N LEU A 8 -11.92 23.70 51.79
CA LEU A 8 -11.82 24.43 50.53
C LEU A 8 -13.13 24.26 49.75
N GLY A 9 -13.86 25.37 49.71
CA GLY A 9 -14.71 25.88 48.64
C GLY A 9 -15.24 24.92 47.58
N SER A 10 -16.56 24.79 47.58
CA SER A 10 -17.40 24.59 46.40
C SER A 10 -16.97 25.51 45.25
N VAL A 11 -16.29 24.95 44.25
CA VAL A 11 -16.05 25.64 42.98
C VAL A 11 -17.30 25.50 42.13
N GLU A 12 -17.99 26.64 42.01
CA GLU A 12 -18.91 27.06 40.98
C GLU A 12 -19.01 26.13 39.77
N THR A 13 -20.18 25.53 39.64
CA THR A 13 -20.69 24.90 38.44
C THR A 13 -20.89 25.99 37.37
N THR A 14 -19.81 26.38 36.69
CA THR A 14 -19.91 27.34 35.59
C THR A 14 -20.66 26.70 34.42
N MET A 15 -21.78 27.34 34.10
CA MET A 15 -22.65 27.17 32.92
C MET A 15 -21.86 27.26 31.58
N ALA A 16 -21.09 26.23 31.22
CA ALA A 16 -20.29 26.23 29.99
C ALA A 16 -20.37 24.96 29.13
N SER A 17 -21.28 24.01 29.38
CA SER A 17 -21.25 22.70 28.71
C SER A 17 -22.57 22.29 28.01
N LEU A 18 -23.26 23.21 27.34
CA LEU A 18 -24.54 22.93 26.65
C LEU A 18 -24.48 22.98 25.11
N ASN A 19 -23.32 23.26 24.49
CA ASN A 19 -23.16 23.27 23.03
C ASN A 19 -22.22 22.14 22.58
N HIS A 20 -22.70 20.89 22.61
CA HIS A 20 -21.89 19.73 22.24
C HIS A 20 -21.45 19.66 20.76
N LEU A 21 -22.07 20.44 19.87
CA LEU A 21 -21.83 20.40 18.41
C LEU A 21 -21.12 21.65 17.83
N ASN A 22 -20.62 22.58 18.65
CA ASN A 22 -19.82 23.78 18.23
C ASN A 22 -20.22 24.43 16.88
N LYS A 23 -21.52 24.61 16.62
CA LYS A 23 -22.07 25.25 15.40
C LYS A 23 -21.47 24.63 14.14
N ARG A 24 -21.88 23.40 13.83
CA ARG A 24 -21.22 22.58 12.79
C ARG A 24 -22.03 22.48 11.50
N ALA A 25 -21.35 22.55 10.36
CA ALA A 25 -21.95 22.32 9.04
C ALA A 25 -20.98 21.63 8.07
N SER A 26 -21.45 21.22 6.89
CA SER A 26 -20.64 20.54 5.85
C SER A 26 -19.94 19.27 6.35
N HIS A 27 -20.58 18.58 7.30
CA HIS A 27 -20.17 17.30 7.85
C HIS A 27 -21.10 16.19 7.34
N CYS A 28 -20.78 14.94 7.68
CA CYS A 28 -21.63 13.79 7.44
C CYS A 28 -21.85 13.03 8.76
N THR A 29 -23.07 12.60 9.00
CA THR A 29 -23.45 11.72 10.12
C THR A 29 -23.54 10.28 9.64
N VAL A 30 -23.07 9.34 10.45
CA VAL A 30 -23.17 7.91 10.14
C VAL A 30 -23.56 7.12 11.39
N SER A 31 -24.52 6.20 11.24
CA SER A 31 -24.97 5.32 12.33
C SER A 31 -24.18 4.02 12.37
N VAL A 32 -23.75 3.60 13.56
CA VAL A 32 -23.16 2.29 13.84
C VAL A 32 -23.73 1.78 15.17
N GLY A 33 -24.44 0.64 15.11
CA GLY A 33 -25.16 0.10 16.27
C GLY A 33 -26.17 1.10 16.83
N ASP A 34 -26.13 1.33 18.14
CA ASP A 34 -27.00 2.28 18.86
C ASP A 34 -26.41 3.71 18.92
N SER A 35 -25.50 4.07 18.01
CA SER A 35 -24.80 5.36 18.07
C SER A 35 -24.70 6.06 16.72
N LEU A 36 -24.91 7.36 16.73
CA LEU A 36 -24.74 8.28 15.61
C LEU A 36 -23.43 9.03 15.75
N TYR A 37 -22.52 8.89 14.80
CA TYR A 37 -21.20 9.49 14.84
C TYR A 37 -21.11 10.74 13.96
N VAL A 38 -20.41 11.76 14.45
CA VAL A 38 -20.15 13.02 13.77
C VAL A 38 -18.71 13.45 13.99
N TRP A 39 -18.02 13.78 12.91
CA TRP A 39 -16.62 14.22 12.96
C TRP A 39 -16.45 15.53 12.16
N ALA A 40 -15.53 16.40 12.60
CA ALA A 40 -15.14 17.63 11.90
C ALA A 40 -16.31 18.49 11.37
N GLY A 41 -16.25 19.01 10.14
CA GLY A 41 -17.17 20.02 9.61
C GLY A 41 -16.67 21.46 9.82
N ASN A 42 -17.35 22.41 9.17
CA ASN A 42 -17.11 23.84 9.37
C ASN A 42 -17.61 24.24 10.75
N GLN A 43 -16.78 24.93 11.52
CA GLN A 43 -17.03 25.36 12.91
C GLN A 43 -16.35 26.72 13.14
N ASP A 44 -16.85 27.52 14.10
CA ASP A 44 -16.37 28.88 14.35
C ASP A 44 -14.91 28.92 14.85
N ASP A 45 -14.49 27.88 15.59
CA ASP A 45 -13.18 27.73 16.22
C ASP A 45 -12.14 27.07 15.30
N LEU A 46 -12.54 26.54 14.14
CA LEU A 46 -11.65 25.82 13.24
C LEU A 46 -10.64 26.76 12.56
N PRO A 47 -9.31 26.59 12.78
CA PRO A 47 -8.31 27.48 12.22
C PRO A 47 -8.31 27.48 10.69
N LYS A 48 -8.33 28.68 10.10
CA LYS A 48 -8.21 28.90 8.64
C LYS A 48 -6.77 28.72 8.14
N VAL A 49 -6.10 27.65 8.55
CA VAL A 49 -4.79 27.21 8.03
C VAL A 49 -4.87 25.78 7.52
N HIS A 50 -3.92 25.39 6.66
CA HIS A 50 -3.91 24.06 6.02
C HIS A 50 -3.81 22.94 7.06
N ASP A 51 -2.81 23.02 7.93
CA ASP A 51 -2.57 22.11 9.05
C ASP A 51 -1.89 22.90 10.18
N SER A 52 -2.25 22.62 11.43
CA SER A 52 -1.67 23.22 12.63
C SER A 52 -1.98 22.34 13.84
N GLU A 53 -1.20 22.47 14.91
CA GLU A 53 -1.44 21.74 16.15
C GLU A 53 -2.85 22.03 16.71
N GLU A 54 -3.29 23.29 16.68
CA GLU A 54 -4.64 23.66 17.14
C GLU A 54 -5.74 23.03 16.27
N LYS A 55 -5.54 22.99 14.95
CA LYS A 55 -6.49 22.33 14.04
C LYS A 55 -6.56 20.83 14.32
N ARG A 56 -5.42 20.17 14.52
CA ARG A 56 -5.36 18.75 14.88
C ARG A 56 -6.02 18.51 16.23
N ARG A 57 -5.82 19.40 17.21
CA ARG A 57 -6.47 19.31 18.53
C ARG A 57 -8.00 19.32 18.42
N ILE A 58 -8.58 20.16 17.56
CA ILE A 58 -10.02 20.19 17.31
C ILE A 58 -10.49 18.93 16.57
N THR A 59 -9.75 18.51 15.52
CA THR A 59 -10.15 17.36 14.69
C THR A 59 -9.79 16.00 15.28
N SER A 60 -9.02 15.96 16.37
CA SER A 60 -8.70 14.77 17.16
C SER A 60 -9.84 14.35 18.10
N ASN A 61 -11.03 14.91 17.98
CA ASN A 61 -12.22 14.47 18.71
C ASN A 61 -13.29 13.97 17.74
N ILE A 62 -14.05 12.98 18.20
CA ILE A 62 -15.29 12.54 17.56
C ILE A 62 -16.44 12.68 18.55
N GLU A 63 -17.58 13.15 18.06
CA GLU A 63 -18.81 13.19 18.83
C GLU A 63 -19.68 12.03 18.41
N HIS A 64 -20.29 11.38 19.40
CA HIS A 64 -21.34 10.41 19.13
C HIS A 64 -22.55 10.66 20.02
N PHE A 65 -23.72 10.38 19.47
CA PHE A 65 -25.00 10.43 20.13
C PHE A 65 -25.55 9.02 20.28
N THR A 66 -25.86 8.61 21.51
CA THR A 66 -26.41 7.28 21.78
C THR A 66 -27.95 7.35 21.84
N TYR A 67 -28.63 6.61 20.96
CA TYR A 67 -30.09 6.73 20.83
C TYR A 67 -30.84 6.32 22.08
N SER A 68 -30.43 5.22 22.73
CA SER A 68 -31.11 4.71 23.94
C SER A 68 -30.99 5.63 25.15
N THR A 69 -29.92 6.43 25.24
CA THR A 69 -29.65 7.28 26.41
C THR A 69 -29.93 8.76 26.17
N GLY A 70 -29.93 9.20 24.91
CA GLY A 70 -30.05 10.60 24.53
C GLY A 70 -28.79 11.43 24.82
N GLN A 71 -27.66 10.77 25.07
CA GLN A 71 -26.44 11.44 25.48
C GLN A 71 -25.54 11.73 24.29
N TRP A 72 -25.10 12.98 24.20
CA TRP A 72 -23.95 13.38 23.39
C TRP A 72 -22.67 13.20 24.17
N ILE A 73 -21.71 12.52 23.56
CA ILE A 73 -20.40 12.26 24.16
C ILE A 73 -19.32 12.63 23.15
N THR A 74 -18.48 13.58 23.53
CA THR A 74 -17.24 13.89 22.83
C THR A 74 -16.14 12.97 23.35
N ARG A 75 -15.45 12.26 22.45
CA ARG A 75 -14.32 11.42 22.79
C ARG A 75 -13.09 11.80 21.98
N ALA A 76 -11.95 11.81 22.66
CA ALA A 76 -10.66 11.93 22.00
C ALA A 76 -10.40 10.69 21.15
N THR A 77 -9.80 10.91 19.98
CA THR A 77 -9.36 9.88 19.04
C THR A 77 -7.84 9.83 19.03
N THR A 78 -7.30 8.66 18.67
CA THR A 78 -5.85 8.45 18.53
C THR A 78 -5.45 8.25 17.07
N GLY A 79 -4.17 8.45 16.73
CA GLY A 79 -3.70 8.44 15.35
C GLY A 79 -3.91 9.77 14.63
N THR A 80 -3.84 9.75 13.29
CA THR A 80 -3.90 10.97 12.47
C THR A 80 -5.25 11.09 11.76
N PRO A 81 -6.14 12.01 12.18
CA PRO A 81 -7.40 12.25 11.48
C PRO A 81 -7.16 12.86 10.09
N PRO A 82 -8.11 12.71 9.15
CA PRO A 82 -7.97 13.26 7.81
C PRO A 82 -7.93 14.79 7.80
N LEU A 83 -7.18 15.36 6.86
CA LEU A 83 -7.08 16.82 6.69
C LEU A 83 -8.27 17.44 5.94
N GLY A 84 -9.02 16.62 5.20
CA GLY A 84 -10.25 16.97 4.50
C GLY A 84 -11.43 17.09 5.47
N VAL A 85 -11.42 18.14 6.29
CA VAL A 85 -12.34 18.33 7.42
C VAL A 85 -13.77 18.72 7.03
N MET A 86 -14.02 19.12 5.78
CA MET A 86 -15.36 19.52 5.31
C MET A 86 -15.69 18.93 3.96
N GLY A 87 -16.98 18.63 3.74
CA GLY A 87 -17.47 18.10 2.46
C GLY A 87 -16.81 16.77 2.08
N TYR A 88 -16.31 16.02 3.05
CA TYR A 88 -15.86 14.65 2.85
C TYR A 88 -17.08 13.72 2.72
N CYS A 89 -16.87 12.56 2.13
CA CYS A 89 -17.89 11.50 2.10
C CYS A 89 -17.59 10.50 3.23
N CYS A 90 -18.62 9.93 3.87
CA CYS A 90 -18.45 8.95 4.94
C CYS A 90 -19.41 7.76 4.77
N THR A 91 -18.96 6.55 5.09
CA THR A 91 -19.81 5.35 5.13
C THR A 91 -19.34 4.38 6.20
N ALA A 92 -20.24 3.55 6.74
CA ALA A 92 -19.92 2.53 7.73
C ALA A 92 -19.88 1.13 7.12
N ILE A 93 -18.89 0.35 7.58
CA ILE A 93 -18.80 -1.10 7.35
C ILE A 93 -18.48 -1.74 8.69
N ASN A 94 -19.43 -2.48 9.26
CA ASN A 94 -19.36 -3.00 10.64
C ASN A 94 -19.03 -1.86 11.61
N ASP A 95 -18.08 -2.05 12.53
CA ASP A 95 -17.63 -1.08 13.54
C ASP A 95 -16.56 -0.10 13.02
N HIS A 96 -16.56 0.17 11.71
CA HIS A 96 -15.56 1.03 11.08
C HIS A 96 -16.21 2.09 10.19
N LEU A 97 -15.82 3.33 10.41
CA LEU A 97 -16.18 4.48 9.59
C LEU A 97 -15.08 4.73 8.55
N TYR A 98 -15.46 4.86 7.29
CA TYR A 98 -14.55 5.16 6.19
C TYR A 98 -14.84 6.56 5.66
N TYR A 99 -13.79 7.36 5.53
CA TYR A 99 -13.85 8.74 5.06
C TYR A 99 -13.06 8.88 3.77
N PHE A 100 -13.62 9.60 2.80
CA PHE A 100 -12.96 9.90 1.54
C PHE A 100 -12.97 11.40 1.22
N GLY A 101 -11.81 11.89 0.81
CA GLY A 101 -11.67 13.22 0.21
C GLY A 101 -11.92 14.36 1.18
N GLY A 102 -12.74 15.31 0.76
CA GLY A 102 -13.02 16.54 1.50
C GLY A 102 -12.08 17.68 1.13
N HIS A 103 -12.29 18.83 1.77
CA HIS A 103 -11.54 20.04 1.49
C HIS A 103 -11.45 20.97 2.70
N HIS A 104 -10.51 21.90 2.64
CA HIS A 104 -10.41 23.05 3.54
C HIS A 104 -9.53 24.12 2.90
N ASN A 105 -9.94 25.39 2.96
CA ASN A 105 -9.19 26.54 2.40
C ASN A 105 -8.66 26.28 0.97
N ASP A 106 -9.55 25.91 0.06
CA ASP A 106 -9.24 25.61 -1.36
C ASP A 106 -8.33 24.39 -1.62
N CYS A 107 -7.85 23.71 -0.57
CA CYS A 107 -7.14 22.45 -0.69
C CYS A 107 -8.12 21.28 -0.64
N PHE A 108 -8.04 20.41 -1.64
CA PHE A 108 -8.87 19.21 -1.77
C PHE A 108 -8.01 17.96 -1.56
N TYR A 109 -8.64 16.90 -1.08
CA TYR A 109 -7.97 15.65 -0.72
C TYR A 109 -8.56 14.46 -1.50
N ASN A 110 -7.80 13.37 -1.60
CA ASN A 110 -8.26 12.08 -2.14
C ASN A 110 -7.77 10.91 -1.27
N SER A 111 -7.52 11.18 0.02
CA SER A 111 -7.19 10.16 1.01
C SER A 111 -8.40 9.31 1.35
N ILE A 112 -8.14 8.04 1.69
CA ILE A 112 -9.09 7.15 2.36
C ILE A 112 -8.56 6.93 3.78
N THR A 113 -9.38 7.28 4.76
CA THR A 113 -9.05 7.06 6.17
C THR A 113 -10.16 6.27 6.83
N GLN A 114 -9.79 5.47 7.82
CA GLN A 114 -10.68 4.62 8.59
C GLN A 114 -10.62 5.05 10.05
N LEU A 115 -11.76 5.06 10.73
CA LEU A 115 -11.86 5.17 12.17
C LEU A 115 -12.56 3.93 12.72
N ASP A 116 -11.92 3.27 13.68
CA ASP A 116 -12.51 2.21 14.47
C ASP A 116 -13.40 2.83 15.57
N THR A 117 -14.69 2.48 15.60
CA THR A 117 -15.64 3.06 16.56
C THR A 117 -15.47 2.50 17.99
N ILE A 118 -14.79 1.37 18.14
CA ILE A 118 -14.53 0.73 19.44
C ILE A 118 -13.26 1.32 20.06
N SER A 119 -12.15 1.28 19.32
CA SER A 119 -10.84 1.76 19.81
C SER A 119 -10.65 3.28 19.65
N LEU A 120 -11.46 3.93 18.83
CA LEU A 120 -11.34 5.35 18.45
C LEU A 120 -9.98 5.71 17.86
N GLN A 121 -9.38 4.74 17.17
CA GLN A 121 -8.10 4.90 16.49
C GLN A 121 -8.29 5.14 14.99
N TRP A 122 -7.69 6.23 14.50
CA TRP A 122 -7.56 6.53 13.08
C TRP A 122 -6.50 5.65 12.41
N ARG A 123 -6.83 5.19 11.21
CA ARG A 123 -5.92 4.49 10.32
C ARG A 123 -5.99 5.11 8.93
N GLU A 124 -4.85 5.57 8.43
CA GLU A 124 -4.75 5.96 7.03
C GLU A 124 -4.68 4.70 6.16
N ILE A 125 -5.66 4.54 5.27
CA ILE A 125 -5.73 3.43 4.32
C ILE A 125 -5.01 3.82 3.03
N GLU A 126 -5.30 5.02 2.53
CA GLU A 126 -4.64 5.65 1.39
C GLU A 126 -4.35 7.12 1.69
N PRO A 127 -3.08 7.57 1.57
CA PRO A 127 -2.75 8.98 1.72
C PRO A 127 -3.28 9.80 0.54
N THR A 128 -3.38 11.12 0.74
CA THR A 128 -3.65 12.04 -0.37
C THR A 128 -2.45 12.06 -1.31
N HIS A 129 -2.69 11.87 -2.62
CA HIS A 129 -1.64 11.82 -3.63
C HIS A 129 -2.02 12.65 -4.86
N ALA A 130 -1.19 13.65 -5.18
CA ALA A 130 -1.48 14.63 -6.22
C ALA A 130 -1.43 14.06 -7.65
N THR A 131 -0.74 12.95 -7.89
CA THR A 131 -0.62 12.33 -9.22
C THR A 131 -1.51 11.09 -9.43
N ARG A 132 -2.30 10.71 -8.42
CA ARG A 132 -3.17 9.52 -8.51
C ARG A 132 -4.27 9.77 -9.57
N PRO A 133 -4.71 8.74 -10.32
CA PRO A 133 -5.82 8.83 -11.28
C PRO A 133 -7.20 8.92 -10.60
N VAL A 134 -7.25 9.48 -9.39
CA VAL A 134 -8.47 9.72 -8.63
C VAL A 134 -8.43 11.19 -8.21
N MET A 135 -9.37 11.98 -8.71
CA MET A 135 -9.38 13.43 -8.49
C MET A 135 -9.53 13.78 -7.00
N ARG A 136 -8.70 14.72 -6.51
CA ARG A 136 -8.86 15.34 -5.18
C ARG A 136 -10.11 16.20 -5.16
N ARG A 137 -11.10 15.80 -4.37
CA ARG A 137 -12.47 16.33 -4.43
C ARG A 137 -13.21 16.24 -3.09
N GLY A 138 -14.23 17.08 -2.97
CA GLY A 138 -15.23 17.03 -1.91
C GLY A 138 -16.63 17.24 -2.47
N TYR A 139 -17.64 17.12 -1.62
CA TYR A 139 -19.06 17.19 -1.98
C TYR A 139 -19.43 16.21 -3.11
N GLY A 140 -18.82 15.04 -3.13
CA GLY A 140 -19.21 13.92 -3.98
C GLY A 140 -20.08 12.93 -3.21
N GLY A 141 -20.13 11.69 -3.69
CA GLY A 141 -20.79 10.57 -3.05
C GLY A 141 -19.84 9.44 -2.72
N MET A 142 -20.13 8.67 -1.66
CA MET A 142 -19.45 7.42 -1.36
C MET A 142 -20.41 6.40 -0.79
N ILE A 143 -20.35 5.17 -1.28
CA ILE A 143 -21.11 4.03 -0.76
C ILE A 143 -20.22 2.79 -0.63
N SER A 144 -20.56 1.93 0.32
CA SER A 144 -19.91 0.62 0.49
C SER A 144 -20.75 -0.50 -0.11
N PHE A 145 -20.12 -1.48 -0.75
CA PHE A 145 -20.79 -2.73 -1.17
C PHE A 145 -19.89 -3.95 -0.96
N LYS A 146 -20.50 -5.15 -0.89
CA LYS A 146 -19.82 -6.43 -0.70
C LYS A 146 -19.96 -7.30 -1.95
N HIS A 147 -18.85 -7.83 -2.44
CA HIS A 147 -18.80 -8.78 -3.55
C HIS A 147 -17.80 -9.87 -3.21
N ASP A 148 -18.18 -11.15 -3.37
CA ASP A 148 -17.36 -12.32 -3.01
C ASP A 148 -16.74 -12.22 -1.61
N LYS A 149 -17.58 -11.86 -0.63
CA LYS A 149 -17.18 -11.64 0.78
C LYS A 149 -16.18 -10.50 1.02
N VAL A 150 -15.80 -9.73 -0.01
CA VAL A 150 -14.90 -8.59 0.08
C VAL A 150 -15.67 -7.27 0.02
N HIS A 151 -15.31 -6.33 0.90
CA HIS A 151 -15.87 -4.99 0.91
C HIS A 151 -15.14 -4.05 -0.05
N HIS A 152 -15.92 -3.21 -0.72
CA HIS A 152 -15.48 -2.21 -1.68
C HIS A 152 -16.13 -0.87 -1.36
N LEU A 153 -15.43 0.22 -1.70
CA LEU A 153 -15.94 1.58 -1.64
C LEU A 153 -16.11 2.11 -3.06
N LEU A 154 -17.28 2.65 -3.41
CA LEU A 154 -17.53 3.32 -4.67
C LEU A 154 -17.65 4.83 -4.42
N MET A 155 -16.80 5.62 -5.05
CA MET A 155 -16.78 7.08 -4.95
C MET A 155 -17.21 7.69 -6.28
N ILE A 156 -18.15 8.63 -6.22
CA ILE A 156 -18.82 9.17 -7.40
C ILE A 156 -18.81 10.70 -7.37
N GLY A 157 -18.46 11.32 -8.49
CA GLY A 157 -18.57 12.75 -8.72
C GLY A 157 -17.85 13.62 -7.69
N GLY A 158 -18.23 14.89 -7.62
CA GLY A 158 -17.69 15.88 -6.69
C GLY A 158 -16.95 17.02 -7.39
N GLY A 159 -16.56 18.02 -6.58
CA GLY A 159 -15.83 19.20 -7.02
C GLY A 159 -14.48 19.33 -6.30
N GLY A 160 -13.45 19.80 -7.00
CA GLY A 160 -12.12 19.93 -6.41
C GLY A 160 -11.03 20.52 -7.30
N SER A 161 -9.80 20.05 -7.09
CA SER A 161 -8.61 20.55 -7.79
C SER A 161 -8.44 19.91 -9.18
N LYS A 162 -7.58 20.48 -10.03
CA LYS A 162 -7.25 19.90 -11.34
C LYS A 162 -6.91 18.40 -11.21
N PRO A 163 -7.58 17.51 -11.97
CA PRO A 163 -7.27 16.09 -11.97
C PRO A 163 -5.86 15.85 -12.54
N ALA A 164 -5.13 14.90 -11.96
CA ALA A 164 -3.80 14.53 -12.44
C ALA A 164 -3.86 13.81 -13.79
N VAL A 165 -4.85 12.94 -13.93
CA VAL A 165 -5.16 12.15 -15.12
C VAL A 165 -6.64 12.32 -15.39
N GLN A 166 -6.99 12.67 -16.62
CA GLN A 166 -8.38 12.72 -17.07
C GLN A 166 -8.66 11.42 -17.83
N LEU A 167 -9.49 10.58 -17.24
CA LEU A 167 -9.90 9.32 -17.87
C LEU A 167 -10.93 9.62 -18.96
N PRO A 168 -10.80 9.04 -20.18
CA PRO A 168 -11.60 9.42 -21.34
C PRO A 168 -13.10 9.12 -21.19
N HIS A 169 -13.47 8.22 -20.28
CA HIS A 169 -14.87 7.84 -20.04
C HIS A 169 -15.58 8.75 -19.03
N TYR A 170 -14.85 9.66 -18.38
CA TYR A 170 -15.41 10.62 -17.43
C TYR A 170 -15.23 12.04 -17.95
N LYS A 171 -16.15 12.91 -17.58
CA LYS A 171 -16.11 14.32 -17.92
C LYS A 171 -15.51 15.11 -16.77
N TYR A 172 -14.68 16.08 -17.12
CA TYR A 172 -13.99 16.97 -16.19
C TYR A 172 -14.15 18.41 -16.66
N ILE A 173 -14.98 19.17 -15.97
CA ILE A 173 -15.30 20.56 -16.33
C ILE A 173 -14.52 21.51 -15.44
N LYS A 174 -13.83 22.46 -16.05
CA LYS A 174 -13.06 23.50 -15.35
C LYS A 174 -13.87 24.79 -15.27
N PHE A 175 -14.04 25.33 -14.07
CA PHE A 175 -14.71 26.62 -13.86
C PHE A 175 -13.73 27.79 -13.99
N PRO A 176 -14.25 29.02 -14.23
CA PRO A 176 -13.46 30.26 -14.19
C PRO A 176 -12.68 30.46 -12.88
N SER A 177 -13.20 29.92 -11.77
CA SER A 177 -12.51 29.94 -10.45
C SER A 177 -11.26 29.04 -10.38
N GLY A 178 -10.96 28.25 -11.43
CA GLY A 178 -9.88 27.27 -11.45
C GLY A 178 -10.22 25.92 -10.80
N ARG A 179 -11.40 25.81 -10.17
CA ARG A 179 -11.93 24.54 -9.65
C ARG A 179 -12.45 23.64 -10.76
N TRP A 180 -12.55 22.36 -10.46
CA TRP A 180 -13.01 21.32 -11.38
C TRP A 180 -14.22 20.58 -10.80
N ARG A 181 -15.10 20.09 -11.66
CA ARG A 181 -16.21 19.18 -11.32
C ARG A 181 -16.17 17.98 -12.25
N THR A 182 -16.59 16.83 -11.75
CA THR A 182 -16.52 15.59 -12.52
C THR A 182 -17.71 14.67 -12.23
N ASN A 183 -17.94 13.72 -13.14
CA ASN A 183 -18.76 12.52 -12.91
C ASN A 183 -17.90 11.26 -12.76
N GLU A 184 -16.63 11.40 -12.36
CA GLU A 184 -15.70 10.30 -12.12
C GLU A 184 -16.27 9.26 -11.15
N HIS A 185 -16.12 7.99 -11.51
CA HIS A 185 -16.41 6.84 -10.65
C HIS A 185 -15.11 6.11 -10.32
N SER A 186 -14.95 5.74 -9.05
CA SER A 186 -13.75 5.01 -8.61
C SER A 186 -14.15 3.96 -7.57
N ILE A 187 -13.82 2.70 -7.83
CA ILE A 187 -14.00 1.59 -6.90
C ILE A 187 -12.68 1.30 -6.19
N TYR A 188 -12.70 1.27 -4.87
CA TYR A 188 -11.56 0.88 -4.05
C TYR A 188 -11.83 -0.45 -3.34
N LYS A 189 -10.99 -1.46 -3.60
CA LYS A 189 -11.06 -2.77 -2.96
C LYS A 189 -10.27 -2.77 -1.66
N LEU A 190 -10.97 -2.86 -0.53
CA LEU A 190 -10.36 -2.69 0.81
C LEU A 190 -9.31 -3.76 1.14
N SER A 191 -9.54 -5.01 0.75
CA SER A 191 -8.62 -6.12 1.08
C SER A 191 -7.29 -6.05 0.32
N SER A 192 -7.31 -5.67 -0.95
CA SER A 192 -6.11 -5.60 -1.79
C SER A 192 -5.51 -4.21 -1.91
N ARG A 193 -6.18 -3.18 -1.39
CA ARG A 193 -5.81 -1.76 -1.51
C ARG A 193 -5.58 -1.32 -2.96
N LYS A 194 -6.52 -1.67 -3.84
CA LYS A 194 -6.43 -1.37 -5.28
C LYS A 194 -7.63 -0.57 -5.77
N TRP A 195 -7.35 0.37 -6.65
CA TRP A 195 -8.33 1.15 -7.38
C TRP A 195 -8.70 0.44 -8.68
N ASN A 196 -10.00 0.44 -8.99
CA ASN A 196 -10.57 -0.02 -10.23
C ASN A 196 -11.57 1.03 -10.73
N ASN A 197 -11.68 1.16 -12.05
CA ASN A 197 -12.69 2.04 -12.67
C ASN A 197 -13.79 1.15 -13.25
N PRO A 198 -15.05 1.30 -12.81
CA PRO A 198 -16.14 0.53 -13.39
C PRO A 198 -16.54 1.08 -14.76
N SER A 199 -17.05 0.18 -15.60
CA SER A 199 -17.76 0.54 -16.83
C SER A 199 -19.11 1.17 -16.47
N ILE A 200 -19.37 2.34 -17.02
CA ILE A 200 -20.62 3.08 -16.79
C ILE A 200 -21.61 2.73 -17.89
N ILE A 201 -22.83 2.33 -17.49
CA ILE A 201 -23.90 1.92 -18.39
C ILE A 201 -25.14 2.74 -18.07
N GLY A 202 -25.94 3.09 -19.09
CA GLY A 202 -27.20 3.80 -18.90
C GLY A 202 -27.05 5.31 -18.77
N GLN A 203 -28.03 5.95 -18.15
CA GLN A 203 -28.17 7.41 -18.07
C GLN A 203 -27.43 7.97 -16.85
N CYS A 204 -26.11 7.95 -16.92
CA CYS A 204 -25.22 8.45 -15.87
C CYS A 204 -25.45 9.95 -15.60
N ILE A 205 -25.17 10.37 -14.36
CA ILE A 205 -25.16 11.78 -13.98
C ILE A 205 -24.13 12.58 -14.82
N PRO A 206 -24.43 13.84 -15.17
CA PRO A 206 -23.43 14.78 -15.66
C PRO A 206 -22.43 15.12 -14.53
N PRO A 207 -21.34 15.86 -14.82
CA PRO A 207 -20.45 16.36 -13.77
C PRO A 207 -21.24 17.11 -12.71
N ALA A 208 -21.23 16.58 -11.49
CA ALA A 208 -22.09 17.03 -10.39
C ALA A 208 -21.34 17.08 -9.06
N ASN A 209 -21.78 17.96 -8.16
CA ASN A 209 -21.36 17.97 -6.76
C ASN A 209 -22.50 18.45 -5.83
N ALA A 210 -22.34 18.26 -4.53
CA ALA A 210 -23.29 18.64 -3.48
C ALA A 210 -24.69 17.98 -3.63
N PHE A 211 -24.70 16.76 -4.16
CA PHE A 211 -25.83 15.84 -4.17
C PHE A 211 -25.78 14.90 -2.97
N ILE A 212 -26.85 14.14 -2.74
CA ILE A 212 -26.87 13.02 -1.79
C ILE A 212 -26.83 11.69 -2.54
N ILE A 213 -26.21 10.68 -1.94
CA ILE A 213 -26.27 9.30 -2.43
C ILE A 213 -26.48 8.37 -1.24
N GLU A 214 -27.50 7.52 -1.30
CA GLU A 214 -27.88 6.62 -0.23
C GLU A 214 -28.00 5.19 -0.74
N LYS A 215 -27.34 4.25 -0.08
CA LYS A 215 -27.48 2.82 -0.38
C LYS A 215 -28.74 2.30 0.29
N PHE A 216 -29.55 1.52 -0.42
CA PHE A 216 -30.72 0.86 0.18
C PHE A 216 -30.60 -0.67 0.19
N ASN A 217 -29.67 -1.23 -0.58
CA ASN A 217 -29.22 -2.60 -0.38
C ASN A 217 -27.75 -2.73 -0.82
N ASN A 218 -27.22 -3.95 -0.84
CA ASN A 218 -25.81 -4.19 -1.15
C ASN A 218 -25.42 -3.81 -2.58
N THR A 219 -26.34 -3.86 -3.55
CA THR A 219 -26.04 -3.65 -4.97
C THR A 219 -26.80 -2.46 -5.57
N ARG A 220 -27.65 -1.77 -4.80
CA ARG A 220 -28.44 -0.65 -5.29
C ARG A 220 -28.37 0.56 -4.38
N ALA A 221 -28.33 1.73 -5.02
CA ALA A 221 -28.31 3.03 -4.37
C ALA A 221 -29.18 4.03 -5.13
N VAL A 222 -29.54 5.12 -4.47
CA VAL A 222 -30.22 6.26 -5.06
C VAL A 222 -29.37 7.51 -4.92
N LEU A 223 -29.39 8.37 -5.93
CA LEU A 223 -28.82 9.70 -5.90
C LEU A 223 -29.91 10.73 -6.21
N PHE A 224 -29.90 11.84 -5.48
CA PHE A 224 -30.81 12.96 -5.70
C PHE A 224 -30.11 14.32 -5.54
N GLY A 225 -30.56 15.27 -6.34
CA GLY A 225 -30.10 16.65 -6.31
C GLY A 225 -28.64 16.84 -6.73
N GLY A 226 -28.07 17.97 -6.34
CA GLY A 226 -26.74 18.42 -6.74
C GLY A 226 -26.77 19.60 -7.70
N VAL A 227 -25.59 20.18 -7.91
CA VAL A 227 -25.34 21.16 -8.96
C VAL A 227 -24.68 20.44 -10.13
N GLU A 228 -25.37 20.40 -11.24
CA GLU A 228 -24.94 19.80 -12.50
C GLU A 228 -24.42 20.90 -13.44
N THR A 229 -23.48 20.57 -14.32
CA THR A 229 -23.15 21.41 -15.48
C THR A 229 -23.59 20.68 -16.73
N ASP A 230 -24.39 21.35 -17.57
CA ASP A 230 -24.73 20.84 -18.89
C ASP A 230 -23.59 21.10 -19.88
N ASP A 231 -23.42 20.22 -20.87
CA ASP A 231 -22.28 20.27 -21.79
C ASP A 231 -22.28 21.51 -22.71
N ASP A 232 -23.46 22.11 -22.94
CA ASP A 232 -23.65 23.08 -24.02
C ASP A 232 -23.57 24.56 -23.59
N ASP A 233 -23.64 24.90 -22.30
CA ASP A 233 -23.92 26.30 -21.90
C ASP A 233 -23.19 26.81 -20.64
N ASP A 234 -22.29 26.03 -20.03
CA ASP A 234 -21.51 26.38 -18.81
C ASP A 234 -22.37 26.87 -17.62
N LYS A 235 -23.70 26.71 -17.69
CA LYS A 235 -24.67 27.11 -16.68
C LYS A 235 -24.85 26.00 -15.66
N ASN A 236 -24.80 26.37 -14.39
CA ASN A 236 -25.14 25.48 -13.28
C ASN A 236 -26.65 25.23 -13.26
N THR A 237 -27.06 23.97 -13.40
CA THR A 237 -28.43 23.53 -13.16
C THR A 237 -28.51 22.85 -11.80
N TYR A 238 -29.63 23.07 -11.10
CA TYR A 238 -29.88 22.41 -9.81
C TYR A 238 -30.78 21.22 -10.09
N ALA A 239 -30.26 20.02 -9.85
CA ALA A 239 -30.92 18.79 -10.26
C ALA A 239 -32.11 18.47 -9.36
N ASN A 240 -33.17 17.96 -9.97
CA ASN A 240 -34.31 17.31 -9.31
C ASN A 240 -34.63 15.94 -9.91
N ASN A 241 -33.73 15.40 -10.73
CA ASN A 241 -33.87 14.04 -11.23
C ASN A 241 -33.46 13.05 -10.14
N ILE A 242 -34.07 11.88 -10.16
CA ILE A 242 -33.69 10.76 -9.31
C ILE A 242 -32.84 9.82 -10.16
N TYR A 243 -31.73 9.37 -9.60
CA TYR A 243 -30.87 8.40 -10.26
C TYR A 243 -30.79 7.14 -9.41
N ILE A 244 -31.17 6.01 -10.00
CA ILE A 244 -31.03 4.70 -9.37
C ILE A 244 -29.80 4.01 -9.97
N LEU A 245 -28.96 3.48 -9.09
CA LEU A 245 -27.73 2.79 -9.45
C LEU A 245 -27.89 1.30 -9.18
N GLU A 246 -27.41 0.47 -10.11
CA GLU A 246 -27.11 -0.94 -9.86
C GLU A 246 -25.60 -1.18 -9.98
N ILE A 247 -25.03 -1.76 -8.94
CA ILE A 247 -23.59 -1.78 -8.67
C ILE A 247 -23.07 -3.20 -8.74
N SER A 248 -22.04 -3.40 -9.54
CA SER A 248 -21.20 -4.59 -9.55
C SER A 248 -19.73 -4.22 -9.36
N ILE A 249 -18.85 -5.22 -9.29
CA ILE A 249 -17.41 -4.97 -9.18
C ILE A 249 -16.81 -4.34 -10.45
N SER A 250 -17.43 -4.53 -11.61
CA SER A 250 -16.93 -4.08 -12.91
C SER A 250 -17.84 -3.07 -13.60
N THR A 251 -19.08 -2.92 -13.17
CA THR A 251 -20.08 -2.07 -13.82
C THR A 251 -20.89 -1.25 -12.82
N VAL A 252 -21.29 -0.05 -13.23
CA VAL A 252 -22.31 0.74 -12.55
C VAL A 252 -23.36 1.11 -13.59
N PHE A 253 -24.55 0.54 -13.46
CA PHE A 253 -25.70 0.84 -14.30
C PHE A 253 -26.51 1.98 -13.69
N TRP A 254 -26.88 2.95 -14.52
CA TRP A 254 -27.62 4.14 -14.14
C TRP A 254 -28.98 4.21 -14.82
N GLN A 255 -30.02 4.40 -14.02
CA GLN A 255 -31.36 4.72 -14.48
C GLN A 255 -31.75 6.12 -13.99
N CYS A 256 -32.08 7.01 -14.91
CA CYS A 256 -32.55 8.36 -14.59
C CYS A 256 -34.08 8.39 -14.62
N ILE A 257 -34.68 8.90 -13.55
CA ILE A 257 -36.12 9.12 -13.41
C ILE A 257 -36.33 10.62 -13.35
N LYS A 258 -36.88 11.14 -14.44
CA LYS A 258 -37.23 12.55 -14.59
C LYS A 258 -38.62 12.81 -14.04
N LYS A 259 -38.90 14.06 -13.66
CA LYS A 259 -40.24 14.50 -13.27
C LYS A 259 -41.25 14.17 -14.40
N PRO A 260 -42.30 13.38 -14.15
CA PRO A 260 -43.36 13.15 -15.13
C PRO A 260 -44.15 14.44 -15.39
N GLU A 261 -44.57 14.68 -16.64
CA GLU A 261 -45.32 15.88 -17.02
C GLU A 261 -46.66 16.01 -16.27
N ALA A 262 -47.29 14.88 -15.91
CA ALA A 262 -48.60 14.81 -15.28
C ALA A 262 -48.58 14.90 -13.74
N VAL A 263 -47.42 15.11 -13.09
CA VAL A 263 -47.29 15.12 -11.62
C VAL A 263 -46.94 16.51 -11.11
N ASP A 264 -47.84 17.09 -10.32
CA ASP A 264 -47.64 18.41 -9.72
C ASP A 264 -46.72 18.39 -8.49
N GLN A 265 -46.73 17.30 -7.73
CA GLN A 265 -45.92 17.16 -6.52
C GLN A 265 -44.56 16.54 -6.83
N TRP A 266 -43.56 17.40 -7.05
CA TRP A 266 -42.17 17.01 -7.26
C TRP A 266 -41.22 18.02 -6.60
N PRO A 267 -40.18 17.59 -5.86
CA PRO A 267 -39.27 18.53 -5.23
C PRO A 267 -38.54 19.39 -6.25
N VAL A 268 -38.38 20.67 -5.95
CA VAL A 268 -37.57 21.56 -6.80
C VAL A 268 -36.10 21.16 -6.81
N GLY A 269 -35.40 21.57 -7.87
CA GLY A 269 -33.96 21.36 -8.02
C GLY A 269 -33.17 21.93 -6.85
N ARG A 270 -32.28 21.12 -6.27
CA ARG A 270 -31.59 21.47 -5.01
C ARG A 270 -30.18 20.94 -4.87
N CYS A 271 -29.36 21.59 -4.07
CA CYS A 271 -28.03 21.10 -3.67
C CYS A 271 -27.76 21.41 -2.18
N HIS A 272 -26.69 20.84 -1.61
CA HIS A 272 -26.33 21.03 -0.18
C HIS A 272 -27.49 20.71 0.79
N HIS A 273 -28.40 19.83 0.36
CA HIS A 273 -29.48 19.26 1.14
C HIS A 273 -28.98 18.01 1.85
N ALA A 274 -29.76 17.53 2.82
CA ALA A 274 -29.46 16.26 3.47
C ALA A 274 -30.45 15.18 3.02
N GLY A 275 -30.01 13.93 3.08
CA GLY A 275 -30.82 12.78 2.75
C GLY A 275 -30.46 11.59 3.62
N ALA A 276 -31.39 10.66 3.75
CA ALA A 276 -31.18 9.39 4.43
C ALA A 276 -32.15 8.34 3.89
N ILE A 277 -31.79 7.06 4.02
CA ILE A 277 -32.67 5.95 3.63
C ILE A 277 -33.47 5.42 4.83
N ILE A 278 -34.73 5.10 4.61
CA ILE A 278 -35.63 4.43 5.55
C ILE A 278 -35.90 3.02 5.02
N ILE A 279 -35.65 2.00 5.84
CA ILE A 279 -35.87 0.58 5.50
C ILE A 279 -36.56 -0.11 6.69
N THR A 280 -37.90 -0.05 6.73
CA THR A 280 -38.72 -0.61 7.82
C THR A 280 -39.16 -2.07 7.60
N GLY A 281 -38.83 -2.66 6.44
CA GLY A 281 -39.24 -4.02 6.03
C GLY A 281 -38.74 -4.39 4.62
N SER A 282 -39.10 -5.58 4.11
CA SER A 282 -38.45 -6.21 2.95
C SER A 282 -38.67 -5.55 1.58
N ASP A 283 -39.72 -4.76 1.36
CA ASP A 283 -40.17 -4.52 -0.03
C ASP A 283 -40.32 -3.05 -0.46
N CYS A 284 -40.07 -2.06 0.41
CA CYS A 284 -40.21 -0.64 0.05
C CYS A 284 -39.15 0.26 0.72
N PRO A 285 -37.93 0.37 0.15
CA PRO A 285 -36.97 1.37 0.61
C PRO A 285 -37.46 2.78 0.26
N MET A 286 -37.26 3.73 1.17
CA MET A 286 -37.71 5.11 0.99
C MET A 286 -36.56 6.09 1.22
N LEU A 287 -36.44 7.09 0.35
CA LEU A 287 -35.46 8.16 0.50
C LEU A 287 -36.14 9.37 1.14
N VAL A 288 -35.65 9.81 2.30
CA VAL A 288 -36.04 11.11 2.85
C VAL A 288 -35.02 12.16 2.49
N ILE A 289 -35.47 13.35 2.09
CA ILE A 289 -34.64 14.52 1.82
C ILE A 289 -35.16 15.73 2.60
N SER A 290 -34.27 16.61 3.04
CA SER A 290 -34.61 17.82 3.78
C SER A 290 -33.75 19.01 3.36
N GLY A 291 -34.40 20.17 3.18
CA GLY A 291 -33.76 21.47 2.97
C GLY A 291 -32.87 21.55 1.73
N GLY A 292 -31.78 22.31 1.84
CA GLY A 292 -30.83 22.62 0.78
C GLY A 292 -30.97 24.03 0.22
N LEU A 293 -30.36 24.25 -0.94
CA LEU A 293 -30.41 25.48 -1.72
C LEU A 293 -31.08 25.24 -3.06
N ASP A 294 -31.93 26.18 -3.47
CA ASP A 294 -32.51 26.21 -4.81
C ASP A 294 -31.62 26.94 -5.83
N LYS A 295 -32.12 27.09 -7.07
CA LYS A 295 -31.43 27.81 -8.15
C LYS A 295 -31.16 29.29 -7.85
N ASN A 296 -31.96 29.91 -6.99
CA ASN A 296 -31.81 31.30 -6.56
C ASN A 296 -30.86 31.44 -5.36
N LYS A 297 -30.34 30.32 -4.84
CA LYS A 297 -29.56 30.20 -3.60
C LYS A 297 -30.37 30.54 -2.35
N ASP A 298 -31.69 30.42 -2.43
CA ASP A 298 -32.56 30.52 -1.27
C ASP A 298 -32.57 29.18 -0.52
N THR A 299 -32.56 29.26 0.80
CA THR A 299 -32.63 28.06 1.65
C THR A 299 -34.03 27.47 1.60
N LEU A 300 -34.13 26.24 1.11
CA LEU A 300 -35.36 25.48 1.00
C LEU A 300 -35.88 25.07 2.38
N ASP A 301 -37.20 24.99 2.49
CA ASP A 301 -37.93 24.76 3.72
C ASP A 301 -39.01 23.70 3.49
N ASP A 302 -38.56 22.54 3.07
CA ASP A 302 -39.38 21.39 2.80
C ASP A 302 -38.65 20.09 3.17
N CYS A 303 -39.44 19.06 3.43
CA CYS A 303 -38.97 17.71 3.68
C CYS A 303 -39.86 16.76 2.85
N TRP A 304 -39.23 15.79 2.20
CA TRP A 304 -39.91 14.90 1.27
C TRP A 304 -39.49 13.46 1.47
N ILE A 305 -40.41 12.53 1.29
CA ILE A 305 -40.16 11.09 1.20
C ILE A 305 -40.42 10.65 -0.22
N PHE A 306 -39.47 9.93 -0.81
CA PHE A 306 -39.63 9.23 -2.08
C PHE A 306 -39.83 7.74 -1.83
N ASN A 307 -40.94 7.21 -2.30
CA ASN A 307 -41.19 5.78 -2.34
C ASN A 307 -40.54 5.19 -3.61
N MET A 308 -39.53 4.34 -3.44
CA MET A 308 -38.80 3.73 -4.57
C MET A 308 -39.65 2.75 -5.38
N THR A 309 -40.66 2.13 -4.76
CA THR A 309 -41.50 1.13 -5.41
C THR A 309 -42.59 1.80 -6.25
N GLU A 310 -43.25 2.81 -5.68
CA GLU A 310 -44.33 3.57 -6.34
C GLU A 310 -43.82 4.73 -7.21
N HIS A 311 -42.54 5.09 -7.08
CA HIS A 311 -41.93 6.25 -7.72
C HIS A 311 -42.69 7.56 -7.44
N SER A 312 -43.21 7.69 -6.22
CA SER A 312 -44.04 8.80 -5.76
C SER A 312 -43.33 9.62 -4.67
N TRP A 313 -43.57 10.93 -4.67
CA TRP A 313 -43.09 11.84 -3.63
C TRP A 313 -44.22 12.20 -2.67
N ILE A 314 -43.91 12.20 -1.37
CA ILE A 314 -44.80 12.64 -0.30
C ILE A 314 -44.11 13.79 0.42
N LYS A 315 -44.77 14.95 0.49
CA LYS A 315 -44.27 16.09 1.27
C LYS A 315 -44.61 15.91 2.75
N LEU A 316 -43.61 16.04 3.62
CA LEU A 316 -43.79 15.96 5.07
C LEU A 316 -43.92 17.36 5.68
N ALA A 317 -44.86 17.48 6.61
CA ALA A 317 -44.99 18.66 7.46
C ALA A 317 -43.99 18.56 8.63
N VAL A 318 -42.81 19.14 8.47
CA VAL A 318 -41.81 19.26 9.53
C VAL A 318 -41.59 20.73 9.89
N PRO A 319 -41.14 21.06 11.12
CA PRO A 319 -40.86 22.44 11.48
C PRO A 319 -39.69 23.00 10.68
N HIS A 320 -39.64 24.34 10.59
CA HIS A 320 -38.52 25.07 9.99
C HIS A 320 -37.17 24.72 10.59
N SER A 321 -37.11 24.36 11.88
CA SER A 321 -35.88 23.91 12.51
C SER A 321 -35.38 22.59 11.91
N VAL A 322 -36.20 21.78 11.23
CA VAL A 322 -35.76 20.54 10.57
C VAL A 322 -35.51 20.77 9.08
N SER A 323 -36.39 21.52 8.42
CA SER A 323 -36.38 21.68 6.95
C SER A 323 -35.59 22.86 6.44
N LYS A 324 -35.55 24.00 7.16
CA LYS A 324 -34.97 25.25 6.67
C LYS A 324 -33.46 25.33 6.89
N ARG A 325 -32.72 24.35 6.37
CA ARG A 325 -31.27 24.20 6.58
C ARG A 325 -30.52 23.86 5.30
N LYS A 326 -29.24 24.22 5.25
CA LYS A 326 -28.28 23.76 4.22
C LYS A 326 -26.97 23.28 4.84
N ASN A 327 -26.26 22.38 4.15
CA ASN A 327 -25.04 21.73 4.65
C ASN A 327 -25.21 21.07 6.04
N HIS A 328 -26.41 20.61 6.35
CA HIS A 328 -26.68 19.74 7.50
C HIS A 328 -26.55 18.28 7.05
N SER A 329 -26.59 17.34 7.99
CA SER A 329 -26.75 15.93 7.68
C SER A 329 -28.03 15.37 8.29
N LEU A 330 -28.51 14.28 7.70
CA LEU A 330 -29.74 13.60 8.09
C LEU A 330 -29.38 12.15 8.40
N SER A 331 -30.03 11.57 9.40
CA SER A 331 -29.90 10.16 9.71
C SER A 331 -31.23 9.61 10.19
N VAL A 332 -31.39 8.31 10.02
CA VAL A 332 -32.63 7.61 10.35
C VAL A 332 -32.34 6.57 11.42
N PHE A 333 -33.15 6.56 12.47
CA PHE A 333 -33.15 5.52 13.49
C PHE A 333 -34.51 4.84 13.55
N ILE A 334 -34.54 3.52 13.35
CA ILE A 334 -35.78 2.76 13.27
C ILE A 334 -36.08 2.20 14.66
N MET A 335 -37.09 2.76 15.33
CA MET A 335 -37.55 2.32 16.65
C MET A 335 -38.41 1.06 16.53
N SER A 336 -39.28 1.05 15.51
CA SER A 336 -40.11 -0.07 15.12
C SER A 336 -40.47 0.08 13.63
N PRO A 337 -41.04 -0.94 12.98
CA PRO A 337 -41.52 -0.81 11.59
C PRO A 337 -42.51 0.33 11.38
N HIS A 338 -43.21 0.79 12.44
CA HIS A 338 -44.23 1.84 12.39
C HIS A 338 -43.77 3.17 12.99
N CYS A 339 -42.55 3.23 13.55
CA CYS A 339 -42.01 4.43 14.19
C CYS A 339 -40.56 4.65 13.75
N VAL A 340 -40.34 5.71 12.98
CA VAL A 340 -39.03 6.05 12.42
C VAL A 340 -38.63 7.42 12.91
N TRP A 341 -37.43 7.55 13.45
CA TRP A 341 -36.87 8.82 13.86
C TRP A 341 -35.98 9.38 12.77
N ILE A 342 -36.27 10.60 12.33
CA ILE A 342 -35.41 11.42 11.50
C ILE A 342 -34.62 12.32 12.42
N ILE A 343 -33.31 12.34 12.22
CA ILE A 343 -32.35 13.01 13.06
C ILE A 343 -31.56 13.99 12.20
N THR A 344 -31.79 15.27 12.43
CA THR A 344 -31.12 16.37 11.72
C THR A 344 -29.99 16.92 12.57
N VAL A 345 -28.79 17.03 12.00
CA VAL A 345 -27.61 17.50 12.72
C VAL A 345 -26.98 18.72 12.05
N GLY A 346 -26.87 19.81 12.82
CA GLY A 346 -26.13 21.03 12.44
C GLY A 346 -26.70 21.75 11.21
N GLY A 347 -25.82 22.36 10.42
CA GLY A 347 -26.14 23.12 9.21
C GLY A 347 -26.22 24.64 9.40
N TYR A 348 -26.62 25.33 8.33
CA TYR A 348 -26.79 26.77 8.30
C TYR A 348 -28.25 27.19 8.14
N PHE A 349 -28.59 28.33 8.74
CA PHE A 349 -29.85 29.06 8.56
C PHE A 349 -29.63 30.41 7.85
N ASP A 350 -30.57 30.83 7.00
CA ASP A 350 -30.39 31.94 6.05
C ASP A 350 -30.68 33.36 6.60
N LYS A 351 -29.76 34.29 6.26
CA LYS A 351 -30.04 35.73 6.05
C LYS A 351 -29.15 36.26 4.90
N LYS A 352 -29.54 36.03 3.62
CA LYS A 352 -29.20 36.73 2.34
C LYS A 352 -27.75 37.20 2.00
N THR A 353 -26.79 37.25 2.93
CA THR A 353 -25.39 37.65 2.71
C THR A 353 -24.46 36.65 3.38
N ILE A 354 -23.34 36.30 2.73
CA ILE A 354 -22.32 35.37 3.27
C ILE A 354 -21.84 35.81 4.67
N ALA A 355 -21.82 37.12 4.93
CA ALA A 355 -21.43 37.70 6.22
C ALA A 355 -22.45 37.48 7.36
N ASN A 356 -23.69 37.08 7.05
CA ASN A 356 -24.82 36.98 8.00
C ASN A 356 -25.39 35.56 8.12
N ILE A 357 -24.69 34.53 7.64
CA ILE A 357 -25.13 33.14 7.76
C ILE A 357 -24.96 32.67 9.22
N VAL A 358 -26.04 32.20 9.85
CA VAL A 358 -26.00 31.67 11.22
C VAL A 358 -25.80 30.16 11.17
N MET A 359 -24.76 29.66 11.84
CA MET A 359 -24.58 28.22 12.06
C MET A 359 -25.44 27.72 13.22
N LEU A 360 -26.08 26.56 13.03
CA LEU A 360 -26.95 25.94 14.00
C LEU A 360 -26.20 24.86 14.80
N THR A 361 -26.40 24.81 16.12
CA THR A 361 -25.85 23.78 17.04
C THR A 361 -26.82 22.63 17.30
N GLU A 362 -27.92 22.55 16.58
CA GLU A 362 -29.08 21.77 17.02
C GLU A 362 -29.09 20.34 16.47
N LEU A 363 -29.37 19.40 17.39
CA LEU A 363 -29.88 18.07 17.09
C LEU A 363 -31.39 18.09 17.24
N ASP A 364 -32.10 17.96 16.12
CA ASP A 364 -33.55 17.87 16.08
C ASP A 364 -33.97 16.45 15.70
N ILE A 365 -34.77 15.83 16.56
CA ILE A 365 -35.36 14.52 16.30
C ILE A 365 -36.83 14.72 15.96
N LYS A 366 -37.23 14.30 14.78
CA LYS A 366 -38.62 14.22 14.35
C LYS A 366 -38.98 12.76 14.18
N TYR A 367 -39.96 12.26 14.91
CA TYR A 367 -40.46 10.92 14.63
C TYR A 367 -41.58 10.97 13.59
N ILE A 368 -41.64 9.94 12.77
CA ILE A 368 -42.71 9.70 11.82
C ILE A 368 -43.39 8.40 12.19
N VAL A 369 -44.71 8.45 12.27
CA VAL A 369 -45.57 7.29 12.47
C VAL A 369 -46.17 6.90 11.13
N ILE A 370 -46.09 5.61 10.80
CA ILE A 370 -46.81 5.03 9.65
C ILE A 370 -48.20 4.63 10.16
N ASN A 371 -49.25 5.18 9.57
CA ASN A 371 -50.62 4.79 9.91
C ASN A 371 -51.05 3.50 9.20
N ARG A 372 -52.21 2.94 9.57
CA ARG A 372 -52.78 1.68 9.04
C ARG A 372 -53.00 1.66 7.51
N LYS A 373 -52.90 2.81 6.82
CA LYS A 373 -53.05 2.95 5.36
C LYS A 373 -51.70 3.18 4.64
N GLY A 374 -50.58 3.15 5.35
CA GLY A 374 -49.26 3.47 4.79
C GLY A 374 -48.97 4.97 4.67
N GLU A 375 -49.80 5.84 5.28
CA GLU A 375 -49.56 7.28 5.27
C GLU A 375 -48.57 7.68 6.37
N TRP A 376 -47.67 8.60 6.03
CA TRP A 376 -46.61 9.09 6.91
C TRP A 376 -47.09 10.32 7.68
N ILE A 377 -47.18 10.21 9.01
CA ILE A 377 -47.58 11.31 9.89
C ILE A 377 -46.37 11.76 10.71
N ALA A 378 -45.93 12.99 10.46
CA ALA A 378 -44.88 13.61 11.27
C ALA A 378 -45.43 13.95 12.67
N GLY A 379 -44.84 13.35 13.71
CA GLY A 379 -45.20 13.57 15.11
C GLY A 379 -44.46 14.76 15.72
N ASP A 380 -44.33 14.85 17.05
CA ASP A 380 -43.64 15.98 17.70
C ASP A 380 -42.13 16.02 17.43
N THR A 381 -41.54 17.23 17.50
CA THR A 381 -40.09 17.44 17.37
C THR A 381 -39.46 17.53 18.76
N LEU A 382 -38.33 16.87 18.94
CA LEU A 382 -37.55 16.89 20.17
C LEU A 382 -36.19 17.52 19.88
N CYS A 383 -35.96 18.74 20.39
CA CYS A 383 -34.68 19.42 20.32
C CYS A 383 -33.86 19.08 21.58
N ILE A 384 -32.69 18.46 21.42
CA ILE A 384 -31.93 17.94 22.57
C ILE A 384 -31.16 19.04 23.31
N ASN A 385 -30.89 20.18 22.70
CA ASN A 385 -30.14 21.26 23.33
C ASN A 385 -30.85 21.93 24.53
N GLY A 386 -32.14 21.67 24.73
CA GLY A 386 -32.93 22.22 25.85
C GLY A 386 -33.62 21.17 26.72
N VAL A 387 -33.48 19.88 26.41
CA VAL A 387 -34.19 18.78 27.09
C VAL A 387 -33.23 18.08 28.04
N ASN A 388 -33.62 17.90 29.31
CA ASN A 388 -32.80 17.12 30.23
C ASN A 388 -32.84 15.62 29.85
N ASN A 389 -31.77 14.88 30.14
CA ASN A 389 -31.65 13.46 29.77
C ASN A 389 -32.84 12.58 30.24
N ASN A 390 -33.53 12.97 31.31
CA ASN A 390 -34.67 12.21 31.84
C ASN A 390 -35.93 12.38 30.97
N GLU A 391 -36.21 13.60 30.52
CA GLU A 391 -37.33 13.87 29.62
C GLU A 391 -37.13 13.20 28.25
N TYR A 392 -35.90 13.20 27.73
CA TYR A 392 -35.57 12.41 26.54
C TYR A 392 -35.85 10.93 26.75
N LYS A 393 -35.36 10.34 27.85
CA LYS A 393 -35.56 8.92 28.15
C LYS A 393 -37.05 8.57 28.31
N MET A 394 -37.85 9.44 28.93
CA MET A 394 -39.29 9.25 29.03
C MET A 394 -39.95 9.24 27.65
N LYS A 395 -39.64 10.21 26.79
CA LYS A 395 -40.17 10.26 25.41
C LYS A 395 -39.71 9.06 24.58
N TYR A 396 -38.45 8.66 24.70
CA TYR A 396 -37.91 7.45 24.08
C TYR A 396 -38.67 6.19 24.51
N GLN A 397 -38.90 6.02 25.81
CA GLN A 397 -39.68 4.88 26.34
C GLN A 397 -41.15 4.93 25.90
N ASP A 398 -41.80 6.09 25.92
CA ASP A 398 -43.18 6.25 25.49
C ASP A 398 -43.36 5.88 24.01
N GLN A 399 -42.43 6.33 23.14
CA GLN A 399 -42.45 5.97 21.73
C GLN A 399 -42.18 4.48 21.49
N LEU A 400 -41.29 3.86 22.27
CA LEU A 400 -41.11 2.39 22.24
C LEU A 400 -42.40 1.66 22.62
N GLN A 401 -43.12 2.12 23.65
CA GLN A 401 -44.38 1.52 24.08
C GLN A 401 -45.50 1.74 23.06
N LEU A 402 -45.56 2.92 22.44
CA LEU A 402 -46.50 3.22 21.36
C LEU A 402 -46.28 2.30 20.15
N GLY A 403 -45.02 2.16 19.71
CA GLY A 403 -44.67 1.25 18.61
C GLY A 403 -45.04 -0.21 18.91
N ARG A 404 -44.83 -0.66 20.15
CA ARG A 404 -45.27 -2.00 20.61
C ARG A 404 -46.79 -2.14 20.61
N ARG A 405 -47.52 -1.11 21.03
CA ARG A 405 -48.99 -1.11 21.08
C ARG A 405 -49.59 -1.22 19.68
N ILE A 406 -49.11 -0.40 18.73
CA ILE A 406 -49.55 -0.43 17.34
C ILE A 406 -49.33 -1.82 16.74
N TRP A 407 -48.15 -2.40 16.96
CA TRP A 407 -47.85 -3.77 16.51
C TRP A 407 -48.78 -4.81 17.14
N LEU A 408 -49.09 -4.70 18.43
CA LEU A 408 -50.00 -5.61 19.13
C LEU A 408 -51.44 -5.50 18.62
N GLU A 409 -51.91 -4.28 18.34
CA GLU A 409 -53.24 -4.02 17.79
C GLU A 409 -53.41 -4.57 16.38
N GLU A 410 -52.41 -4.40 15.50
CA GLU A 410 -52.41 -4.99 14.15
C GLU A 410 -52.40 -6.52 14.20
N TYR A 411 -51.60 -7.10 15.12
CA TYR A 411 -51.59 -8.53 15.38
C TYR A 411 -52.96 -9.07 15.84
N GLN A 412 -53.73 -8.26 16.58
CA GLN A 412 -55.06 -8.62 17.08
C GLN A 412 -56.18 -8.38 16.05
N GLU A 413 -56.10 -7.32 15.23
CA GLU A 413 -57.12 -7.01 14.21
C GLU A 413 -57.09 -7.96 13.01
N ALA A 414 -55.93 -8.51 12.65
CA ALA A 414 -55.82 -9.56 11.63
C ALA A 414 -56.62 -10.85 11.94
N ARG A 415 -57.28 -10.92 13.10
CA ARG A 415 -58.04 -12.08 13.61
C ARG A 415 -59.50 -11.82 14.02
N LYS A 416 -60.08 -10.64 13.75
CA LYS A 416 -61.48 -10.32 14.12
C LYS A 416 -62.54 -10.68 13.06
N GLY A 417 -62.62 -11.96 12.69
CA GLY A 417 -63.73 -12.51 11.90
C GLY A 417 -64.22 -13.84 12.51
N ASP A 418 -65.51 -13.88 12.85
CA ASP A 418 -66.33 -15.00 13.35
C ASP A 418 -66.28 -15.39 14.84
N THR A 419 -67.40 -15.11 15.53
CA THR A 419 -67.61 -15.27 16.98
C THR A 419 -68.32 -16.56 17.42
N SER A 420 -68.59 -17.50 16.51
CA SER A 420 -69.31 -18.76 16.84
C SER A 420 -68.39 -19.98 16.98
N ASP A 421 -67.19 -19.94 16.41
CA ASP A 421 -66.17 -21.00 16.53
C ASP A 421 -65.21 -20.73 17.72
N ILE A 422 -65.43 -19.62 18.42
CA ILE A 422 -64.46 -19.06 19.37
C ILE A 422 -64.28 -19.92 20.61
N GLU A 423 -65.31 -20.50 21.24
CA GLU A 423 -65.07 -21.29 22.48
C GLU A 423 -64.34 -22.61 22.19
N GLN A 424 -64.67 -23.26 21.08
CA GLN A 424 -64.08 -24.54 20.70
C GLN A 424 -62.67 -24.35 20.12
N THR A 425 -62.46 -23.23 19.42
CA THR A 425 -61.16 -22.78 18.97
C THR A 425 -60.34 -22.17 20.10
N LEU A 426 -60.90 -21.47 21.10
CA LEU A 426 -60.19 -20.99 22.29
C LEU A 426 -59.64 -22.18 23.06
N LYS A 427 -60.44 -23.22 23.25
CA LYS A 427 -60.03 -24.42 23.96
C LYS A 427 -58.93 -25.17 23.20
N SER A 428 -59.05 -25.26 21.88
CA SER A 428 -58.02 -25.84 21.01
C SER A 428 -56.76 -24.96 20.92
N ALA A 429 -56.92 -23.64 20.97
CA ALA A 429 -55.85 -22.65 20.91
C ALA A 429 -55.14 -22.48 22.25
N ILE A 430 -55.82 -22.64 23.39
CA ILE A 430 -55.24 -22.72 24.73
C ILE A 430 -54.42 -24.00 24.83
N ASN A 431 -54.96 -25.15 24.41
CA ASN A 431 -54.18 -26.40 24.36
C ASN A 431 -52.99 -26.28 23.41
N ALA A 432 -53.15 -25.65 22.23
CA ALA A 432 -52.04 -25.39 21.32
C ALA A 432 -51.06 -24.33 21.84
N LEU A 433 -51.50 -23.36 22.65
CA LEU A 433 -50.66 -22.39 23.35
C LEU A 433 -49.88 -23.09 24.45
N GLU A 434 -50.47 -23.98 25.24
CA GLU A 434 -49.78 -24.79 26.25
C GLU A 434 -48.78 -25.77 25.61
N GLU A 435 -49.12 -26.35 24.46
CA GLU A 435 -48.21 -27.15 23.64
C GLU A 435 -47.05 -26.30 23.12
N LYS A 436 -47.34 -25.12 22.54
CA LYS A 436 -46.33 -24.18 22.06
C LYS A 436 -45.55 -23.52 23.19
N GLU A 437 -46.09 -23.39 24.38
CA GLU A 437 -45.42 -22.84 25.55
C GLU A 437 -44.50 -23.88 26.16
N ARG A 438 -44.89 -25.16 26.19
CA ARG A 438 -43.97 -26.28 26.44
C ARG A 438 -42.88 -26.36 25.37
N GLN A 439 -43.23 -26.17 24.10
CA GLN A 439 -42.26 -26.15 23.01
C GLN A 439 -41.34 -24.93 23.09
N ALA A 440 -41.85 -23.76 23.49
CA ALA A 440 -41.08 -22.54 23.70
C ALA A 440 -40.24 -22.59 24.97
N GLN A 441 -40.66 -23.31 26.01
CA GLN A 441 -39.84 -23.64 27.18
C GLN A 441 -38.72 -24.61 26.79
N PHE A 442 -39.02 -25.62 25.97
CA PHE A 442 -37.99 -26.50 25.40
C PHE A 442 -37.02 -25.74 24.50
N TYR A 443 -37.50 -24.89 23.59
CA TYR A 443 -36.65 -24.03 22.77
C TYR A 443 -35.91 -22.99 23.60
N ARG A 444 -36.47 -22.46 24.70
CA ARG A 444 -35.74 -21.61 25.65
C ARG A 444 -34.62 -22.36 26.32
N GLN A 445 -34.83 -23.60 26.76
CA GLN A 445 -33.76 -24.43 27.31
C GLN A 445 -32.68 -24.74 26.27
N VAL A 446 -33.07 -25.00 25.02
CA VAL A 446 -32.13 -25.19 23.90
C VAL A 446 -31.38 -23.89 23.56
N ILE A 447 -32.05 -22.74 23.60
CA ILE A 447 -31.42 -21.43 23.41
C ILE A 447 -30.48 -21.12 24.57
N GLU A 448 -30.88 -21.30 25.82
CA GLU A 448 -30.01 -21.13 27.00
C GLU A 448 -28.82 -22.10 26.99
N GLN A 449 -28.99 -23.30 26.43
CA GLN A 449 -27.89 -24.25 26.24
C GLN A 449 -26.97 -23.79 25.10
N LYS A 450 -27.52 -23.31 23.98
CA LYS A 450 -26.73 -22.72 22.89
C LYS A 450 -26.02 -21.43 23.30
N GLU A 451 -26.65 -20.58 24.10
CA GLU A 451 -26.07 -19.37 24.67
C GLU A 451 -24.94 -19.72 25.64
N ARG A 452 -25.07 -20.82 26.40
CA ARG A 452 -23.96 -21.36 27.20
C ARG A 452 -22.82 -21.90 26.33
N GLU A 453 -23.12 -22.67 25.29
CA GLU A 453 -22.11 -23.15 24.32
C GLU A 453 -21.44 -21.99 23.57
N GLU A 454 -22.19 -20.95 23.23
CA GLU A 454 -21.70 -19.73 22.58
C GLU A 454 -20.87 -18.89 23.54
N ALA A 455 -21.26 -18.78 24.81
CA ALA A 455 -20.47 -18.14 25.85
C ALA A 455 -19.14 -18.88 26.12
N GLU A 456 -19.15 -20.23 26.09
CA GLU A 456 -17.94 -21.05 26.17
C GLU A 456 -17.04 -20.84 24.93
N LYS A 457 -17.62 -20.84 23.73
CA LYS A 457 -16.89 -20.51 22.49
C LYS A 457 -16.34 -19.10 22.50
N ASP A 458 -17.08 -18.12 23.02
CA ASP A 458 -16.63 -16.74 23.20
C ASP A 458 -15.49 -16.65 24.21
N GLN A 459 -15.53 -17.47 25.27
CA GLN A 459 -14.43 -17.57 26.22
C GLN A 459 -13.19 -18.21 25.58
N GLU A 460 -13.39 -19.20 24.71
CA GLU A 460 -12.32 -19.81 23.91
C GLU A 460 -11.74 -18.85 22.87
N ILE A 461 -12.60 -18.09 22.16
CA ILE A 461 -12.21 -17.02 21.24
C ILE A 461 -11.44 -15.95 22.01
N ARG A 462 -11.89 -15.53 23.20
CA ARG A 462 -11.15 -14.60 24.07
C ARG A 462 -9.77 -15.12 24.42
N ARG A 463 -9.64 -16.43 24.69
CA ARG A 463 -8.34 -17.07 24.96
C ARG A 463 -7.45 -17.10 23.72
N TYR A 464 -8.00 -17.39 22.54
CA TYR A 464 -7.28 -17.30 21.26
C TYR A 464 -6.89 -15.86 20.91
N CYS A 465 -7.75 -14.88 21.16
CA CYS A 465 -7.46 -13.46 20.99
C CYS A 465 -6.32 -13.02 21.91
N TYR A 466 -6.29 -13.49 23.16
CA TYR A 466 -5.18 -13.22 24.07
C TYR A 466 -3.86 -13.83 23.56
N GLN A 467 -3.89 -15.09 23.08
CA GLN A 467 -2.72 -15.72 22.46
C GLN A 467 -2.27 -15.01 21.16
N LEU A 468 -3.22 -14.52 20.36
CA LEU A 468 -2.93 -13.73 19.17
C LEU A 468 -2.33 -12.37 19.55
N GLN A 469 -2.82 -11.72 20.61
CA GLN A 469 -2.21 -10.49 21.14
C GLN A 469 -0.79 -10.72 21.66
N GLU A 470 -0.52 -11.84 22.33
CA GLU A 470 0.86 -12.19 22.73
C GLU A 470 1.74 -12.48 21.52
N LYS A 471 1.22 -13.18 20.50
CA LYS A 471 1.94 -13.38 19.23
C LYS A 471 2.18 -12.08 18.49
N ASP A 472 1.22 -11.16 18.46
CA ASP A 472 1.36 -9.83 17.87
C ASP A 472 2.37 -8.98 18.64
N ARG A 473 2.41 -9.06 19.97
CA ARG A 473 3.48 -8.43 20.76
C ARG A 473 4.85 -9.02 20.41
N MET A 474 4.96 -10.35 20.30
CA MET A 474 6.20 -10.99 19.84
C MET A 474 6.56 -10.61 18.41
N LEU A 475 5.57 -10.43 17.53
CA LEU A 475 5.78 -9.99 16.15
C LEU A 475 6.23 -8.53 16.11
N GLN A 476 5.62 -7.66 16.90
CA GLN A 476 6.02 -6.25 17.06
C GLN A 476 7.42 -6.13 17.64
N GLU A 477 7.78 -6.98 18.60
CA GLU A 477 9.13 -7.02 19.15
C GLU A 477 10.14 -7.58 18.15
N LYS A 478 9.76 -8.58 17.34
CA LYS A 478 10.55 -9.04 16.20
C LYS A 478 10.68 -7.98 15.11
N ASP A 479 9.64 -7.24 14.81
CA ASP A 479 9.65 -6.13 13.85
C ASP A 479 10.50 -4.98 14.39
N ARG A 480 10.48 -4.72 15.70
CA ARG A 480 11.40 -3.76 16.34
C ARG A 480 12.84 -4.22 16.24
N MET A 481 13.12 -5.50 16.51
CA MET A 481 14.44 -6.09 16.31
C MET A 481 14.86 -6.08 14.83
N LEU A 482 13.92 -6.30 13.90
CA LEU A 482 14.17 -6.26 12.48
C LEU A 482 14.45 -4.82 12.02
N GLN A 483 13.70 -3.84 12.51
CA GLN A 483 13.95 -2.41 12.26
C GLN A 483 15.26 -1.94 12.86
N GLU A 484 15.64 -2.45 14.04
CA GLU A 484 16.91 -2.17 14.68
C GLU A 484 18.06 -2.82 13.90
N LYS A 485 17.89 -4.05 13.44
CA LYS A 485 18.84 -4.70 12.51
C LYS A 485 18.88 -4.05 11.13
N ASP A 486 17.77 -3.53 10.63
CA ASP A 486 17.70 -2.77 9.37
C ASP A 486 18.36 -1.42 9.55
N ARG A 487 18.28 -0.80 10.73
CA ARG A 487 19.00 0.42 11.08
C ARG A 487 20.50 0.15 11.24
N GLU A 488 20.90 -0.95 11.88
CA GLU A 488 22.30 -1.42 11.92
C GLU A 488 22.82 -1.76 10.52
N LEU A 489 22.00 -2.39 9.68
CA LEU A 489 22.31 -2.70 8.29
C LEU A 489 22.42 -1.41 7.48
N CYS A 490 21.54 -0.42 7.69
CA CYS A 490 21.59 0.88 7.01
C CYS A 490 22.82 1.67 7.46
N GLN A 491 23.15 1.67 8.75
CA GLN A 491 24.39 2.25 9.29
C GLN A 491 25.64 1.51 8.78
N SER A 492 25.57 0.18 8.63
CA SER A 492 26.62 -0.65 8.01
C SER A 492 26.72 -0.40 6.51
N GLN A 493 25.61 -0.17 5.81
CA GLN A 493 25.54 0.17 4.39
C GLN A 493 26.03 1.58 4.14
N ASP A 494 25.79 2.53 5.05
CA ASP A 494 26.29 3.90 4.98
C ASP A 494 27.77 3.97 5.35
N THR A 495 28.26 3.17 6.31
CA THR A 495 29.71 2.99 6.50
C THR A 495 30.34 2.31 5.28
N VAL A 496 29.72 1.29 4.69
CA VAL A 496 30.18 0.66 3.44
C VAL A 496 30.16 1.65 2.26
N ARG A 497 29.16 2.55 2.16
CA ARG A 497 29.12 3.64 1.16
C ARG A 497 30.24 4.65 1.39
N MET A 498 30.53 5.00 2.65
CA MET A 498 31.68 5.85 3.00
C MET A 498 33.02 5.18 2.67
N TYR A 499 33.17 3.87 2.90
CA TYR A 499 34.37 3.11 2.52
C TYR A 499 34.45 2.77 1.01
N GLN A 500 33.36 2.89 0.26
CA GLN A 500 33.31 2.70 -1.19
C GLN A 500 33.66 3.97 -1.99
N HIS A 501 33.71 5.14 -1.35
CA HIS A 501 34.05 6.42 -2.00
C HIS A 501 35.50 6.89 -1.81
N ASN A 502 36.35 6.12 -1.14
CA ASN A 502 37.78 6.42 -1.11
C ASN A 502 38.46 5.81 -2.34
N ASP A 503 38.48 6.58 -3.42
CA ASP A 503 39.16 6.33 -4.70
C ASP A 503 40.70 6.34 -4.58
N HIS A 504 41.24 5.76 -3.51
CA HIS A 504 42.68 5.72 -3.21
C HIS A 504 43.53 4.99 -4.25
N TRP A 505 42.89 4.22 -5.15
CA TRP A 505 43.54 3.55 -6.27
C TRP A 505 43.59 4.40 -7.55
N VAL A 506 42.91 5.55 -7.57
CA VAL A 506 42.84 6.42 -8.75
C VAL A 506 44.14 7.20 -8.88
N ILE A 507 44.79 7.03 -10.03
CA ILE A 507 46.04 7.70 -10.38
C ILE A 507 45.75 8.79 -11.43
N SER A 508 46.40 9.94 -11.30
CA SER A 508 46.33 10.95 -12.35
C SER A 508 47.08 10.47 -13.59
N LYS A 509 46.47 10.63 -14.77
CA LYS A 509 47.09 10.21 -16.04
C LYS A 509 48.45 10.89 -16.28
N ASP A 510 48.61 12.11 -15.77
CA ASP A 510 49.84 12.90 -15.92
C ASP A 510 51.03 12.33 -15.11
N GLU A 511 50.75 11.46 -14.13
CA GLU A 511 51.79 10.77 -13.36
C GLU A 511 52.36 9.53 -14.09
N VAL A 512 51.79 9.16 -15.24
CA VAL A 512 52.13 7.93 -15.99
C VAL A 512 52.77 8.27 -17.33
N ALA A 513 54.08 8.04 -17.44
CA ALA A 513 54.80 8.20 -18.70
C ALA A 513 54.89 6.86 -19.45
N LEU A 514 54.26 6.75 -20.61
CA LEU A 514 54.33 5.55 -21.46
C LEU A 514 55.65 5.52 -22.25
N THR A 515 56.30 4.35 -22.29
CA THR A 515 57.49 4.14 -23.13
C THR A 515 57.10 3.56 -24.49
N LYS A 516 58.08 3.41 -25.40
CA LYS A 516 57.88 2.76 -26.71
C LYS A 516 57.90 1.22 -26.64
N GLU A 517 58.27 0.64 -25.49
CA GLU A 517 58.41 -0.80 -25.30
C GLU A 517 57.03 -1.45 -25.13
N LYS A 518 56.61 -2.25 -26.12
CA LYS A 518 55.35 -3.00 -26.11
C LYS A 518 55.59 -4.40 -25.55
N LEU A 519 54.79 -4.79 -24.56
CA LEU A 519 54.85 -6.10 -23.91
C LEU A 519 53.87 -7.10 -24.55
N GLY A 520 52.73 -6.61 -25.05
CA GLY A 520 51.75 -7.48 -25.69
C GLY A 520 50.53 -6.73 -26.21
N LYS A 521 49.75 -7.40 -27.06
CA LYS A 521 48.44 -6.95 -27.56
C LYS A 521 47.43 -8.05 -27.28
N GLY A 522 46.41 -7.75 -26.49
CA GLY A 522 45.31 -8.67 -26.19
C GLY A 522 44.01 -8.25 -26.87
N ALA A 523 42.94 -9.01 -26.61
CA ALA A 523 41.60 -8.71 -27.12
C ALA A 523 41.02 -7.39 -26.58
N TYR A 524 41.44 -6.98 -25.38
CA TYR A 524 40.86 -5.86 -24.64
C TYR A 524 41.73 -4.58 -24.65
N GLY A 525 42.94 -4.65 -25.23
CA GLY A 525 43.87 -3.54 -25.21
C GLY A 525 45.31 -3.93 -25.55
N PHE A 526 46.24 -2.99 -25.37
CA PHE A 526 47.67 -3.25 -25.49
C PHE A 526 48.38 -2.94 -24.16
N VAL A 527 49.45 -3.69 -23.89
CA VAL A 527 50.27 -3.56 -22.69
C VAL A 527 51.63 -3.02 -23.09
N THR A 528 52.05 -1.95 -22.42
CA THR A 528 53.34 -1.27 -22.63
C THR A 528 54.06 -1.10 -21.31
N VAL A 529 55.39 -1.00 -21.35
CA VAL A 529 56.14 -0.53 -20.17
C VAL A 529 55.88 0.96 -19.98
N GLY A 530 55.55 1.36 -18.76
CA GLY A 530 55.43 2.75 -18.33
C GLY A 530 56.32 3.07 -17.15
N ILE A 531 56.43 4.35 -16.83
CA ILE A 531 57.09 4.88 -15.65
C ILE A 531 56.03 5.57 -14.80
N PHE A 532 55.87 5.13 -13.56
CA PHE A 532 54.99 5.73 -12.56
C PHE A 532 55.79 6.03 -11.30
N ARG A 533 55.87 7.31 -10.92
CA ARG A 533 56.64 7.79 -9.74
C ARG A 533 58.08 7.22 -9.67
N GLY A 534 58.73 7.12 -10.83
CA GLY A 534 60.11 6.61 -10.95
C GLY A 534 60.24 5.07 -11.04
N LEU A 535 59.16 4.31 -10.92
CA LEU A 535 59.17 2.85 -11.04
C LEU A 535 58.70 2.40 -12.43
N ARG A 536 59.35 1.37 -12.98
CA ARG A 536 58.89 0.70 -14.20
C ARG A 536 57.67 -0.17 -13.87
N VAL A 537 56.58 0.04 -14.60
CA VAL A 537 55.29 -0.65 -14.40
C VAL A 537 54.79 -1.20 -15.72
N ALA A 538 53.93 -2.22 -15.66
CA ALA A 538 53.14 -2.63 -16.82
C ALA A 538 51.88 -1.77 -16.90
N VAL A 539 51.64 -1.15 -18.05
CA VAL A 539 50.48 -0.29 -18.29
C VAL A 539 49.62 -0.90 -19.38
N LYS A 540 48.42 -1.35 -19.00
CA LYS A 540 47.41 -1.87 -19.92
C LYS A 540 46.47 -0.75 -20.32
N SER A 541 46.50 -0.39 -21.60
CA SER A 541 45.63 0.62 -22.21
C SER A 541 44.41 -0.06 -22.83
N LEU A 542 43.22 0.20 -22.30
CA LEU A 542 41.99 -0.36 -22.84
C LEU A 542 41.57 0.33 -24.15
N HIS A 543 40.95 -0.41 -25.07
CA HIS A 543 40.46 0.15 -26.34
C HIS A 543 39.32 1.19 -26.12
N THR A 544 39.28 2.22 -26.96
CA THR A 544 38.40 3.42 -26.88
C THR A 544 36.89 3.15 -26.94
N ILE A 545 36.43 1.92 -27.24
CA ILE A 545 35.03 1.58 -27.51
C ILE A 545 34.20 1.31 -26.22
N ILE A 546 34.80 1.29 -25.04
CA ILE A 546 34.11 0.91 -23.79
C ILE A 546 33.86 2.15 -22.91
N ILE A 547 33.10 3.14 -23.38
CA ILE A 547 32.74 4.31 -22.57
C ILE A 547 31.22 4.53 -22.59
N SER A 548 30.50 3.72 -21.82
CA SER A 548 29.15 4.02 -21.31
C SER A 548 29.24 4.22 -19.79
N ASP A 549 28.32 4.99 -19.20
CA ASP A 549 28.29 5.20 -17.75
C ASP A 549 28.12 3.89 -16.97
N TYR A 550 27.40 2.92 -17.56
CA TYR A 550 27.27 1.56 -17.03
C TYR A 550 28.63 0.84 -16.94
N ASN A 551 29.46 0.92 -18.00
CA ASN A 551 30.78 0.28 -18.02
C ASN A 551 31.79 0.97 -17.08
N ARG A 552 31.66 2.28 -16.86
CA ARG A 552 32.47 3.02 -15.88
C ARG A 552 32.20 2.60 -14.44
N GLY A 553 30.94 2.30 -14.11
CA GLY A 553 30.54 1.78 -12.80
C GLY A 553 31.10 0.38 -12.54
N LEU A 554 31.03 -0.51 -13.55
CA LEU A 554 31.63 -1.85 -13.48
C LEU A 554 33.15 -1.79 -13.32
N PHE A 555 33.83 -0.96 -14.13
CA PHE A 555 35.27 -0.74 -14.04
C PHE A 555 35.70 -0.24 -12.65
N SER A 556 35.01 0.77 -12.11
CA SER A 556 35.35 1.31 -10.79
C SER A 556 35.17 0.29 -9.67
N ARG A 557 34.14 -0.56 -9.76
CA ARG A 557 33.94 -1.66 -8.81
C ARG A 557 35.07 -2.69 -8.88
N GLU A 558 35.49 -3.06 -10.08
CA GLU A 558 36.57 -4.03 -10.29
C GLU A 558 37.93 -3.50 -9.80
N MET A 559 38.28 -2.25 -10.12
CA MET A 559 39.52 -1.64 -9.63
C MET A 559 39.53 -1.50 -8.10
N SER A 560 38.37 -1.23 -7.49
CA SER A 560 38.22 -1.22 -6.04
C SER A 560 38.49 -2.60 -5.42
N ILE A 561 38.06 -3.69 -6.05
CA ILE A 561 38.38 -5.06 -5.61
C ILE A 561 39.88 -5.33 -5.80
N ALA A 562 40.44 -5.04 -6.98
CA ALA A 562 41.86 -5.24 -7.28
C ALA A 562 42.77 -4.49 -6.29
N SER A 563 42.39 -3.29 -5.86
CA SER A 563 43.12 -2.48 -4.87
C SER A 563 43.26 -3.13 -3.49
N ARG A 564 42.36 -4.06 -3.16
CA ARG A 564 42.30 -4.74 -1.85
C ARG A 564 42.97 -6.11 -1.86
N VAL A 565 43.30 -6.64 -3.04
CA VAL A 565 43.92 -7.95 -3.21
C VAL A 565 45.44 -7.79 -3.16
N ARG A 566 46.06 -8.44 -2.17
CA ARG A 566 47.52 -8.44 -1.96
C ARG A 566 48.00 -9.83 -1.61
N HIS A 567 48.73 -10.45 -2.52
CA HIS A 567 49.29 -11.78 -2.33
C HIS A 567 50.55 -11.95 -3.20
N PRO A 568 51.61 -12.63 -2.73
CA PRO A 568 52.85 -12.81 -3.50
C PRO A 568 52.63 -13.45 -4.89
N ASN A 569 51.71 -14.41 -5.00
CA ASN A 569 51.41 -15.10 -6.26
C ASN A 569 50.30 -14.45 -7.10
N LEU A 570 49.97 -13.18 -6.84
CA LEU A 570 49.05 -12.38 -7.63
C LEU A 570 49.79 -11.12 -8.09
N VAL A 571 49.69 -10.80 -9.40
CA VAL A 571 50.37 -9.64 -10.00
C VAL A 571 49.85 -8.34 -9.39
N GLN A 572 50.67 -7.68 -8.58
CA GLN A 572 50.29 -6.55 -7.76
C GLN A 572 49.69 -5.41 -8.60
N PHE A 573 48.41 -5.14 -8.36
CA PHE A 573 47.74 -3.95 -8.86
C PHE A 573 48.26 -2.70 -8.14
N ILE A 574 48.60 -1.66 -8.90
CA ILE A 574 49.17 -0.41 -8.40
C ILE A 574 48.10 0.69 -8.39
N GLY A 575 47.29 0.75 -9.43
CA GLY A 575 46.20 1.72 -9.55
C GLY A 575 45.68 1.83 -10.98
N ALA A 576 44.71 2.71 -11.19
CA ALA A 576 44.12 2.92 -12.51
C ALA A 576 43.69 4.37 -12.73
N THR A 577 43.61 4.80 -13.99
CA THR A 577 43.10 6.13 -14.36
C THR A 577 41.59 6.07 -14.62
N LYS A 578 40.85 7.09 -14.17
CA LYS A 578 39.39 7.21 -14.40
C LYS A 578 39.02 8.14 -15.56
N VAL A 579 39.91 9.08 -15.93
CA VAL A 579 39.62 10.14 -16.90
C VAL A 579 40.28 9.81 -18.25
N GLY A 580 39.51 9.88 -19.33
CA GLY A 580 39.94 9.52 -20.67
C GLY A 580 39.91 8.00 -20.91
N ASN A 581 40.87 7.49 -21.70
CA ASN A 581 41.04 6.05 -21.89
C ASN A 581 41.61 5.42 -20.61
N PRO A 582 40.91 4.47 -19.96
CA PRO A 582 41.39 3.88 -18.72
C PRO A 582 42.70 3.14 -18.92
N LEU A 583 43.65 3.43 -18.04
CA LEU A 583 44.93 2.75 -17.91
C LEU A 583 44.91 1.95 -16.61
N ILE A 584 45.32 0.68 -16.68
CA ILE A 584 45.50 -0.19 -15.51
C ILE A 584 46.99 -0.37 -15.31
N LEU A 585 47.48 -0.07 -14.11
CA LEU A 585 48.89 -0.17 -13.75
C LEU A 585 49.10 -1.37 -12.80
N THR A 586 50.06 -2.22 -13.16
CA THR A 586 50.47 -3.36 -12.32
C THR A 586 51.99 -3.43 -12.23
N GLU A 587 52.50 -4.29 -11.33
CA GLU A 587 53.91 -4.65 -11.36
C GLU A 587 54.32 -5.23 -12.72
N LEU A 588 55.58 -4.98 -13.10
CA LEU A 588 56.15 -5.46 -14.35
C LEU A 588 56.71 -6.87 -14.17
N MET A 589 56.23 -7.81 -14.99
CA MET A 589 56.71 -9.20 -15.05
C MET A 589 57.57 -9.41 -16.31
N SER A 590 58.44 -10.43 -16.30
CA SER A 590 59.43 -10.62 -17.37
C SER A 590 58.86 -11.32 -18.60
N THR A 591 57.98 -12.31 -18.42
CA THR A 591 57.35 -13.06 -19.52
C THR A 591 56.02 -13.68 -19.06
N SER A 592 55.22 -14.23 -19.99
CA SER A 592 54.09 -15.11 -19.66
C SER A 592 54.51 -16.58 -19.74
N LEU A 593 53.80 -17.43 -19.00
CA LEU A 593 53.97 -18.88 -19.05
C LEU A 593 53.67 -19.41 -20.46
N ASN A 594 52.69 -18.86 -21.17
CA ASN A 594 52.41 -19.25 -22.56
C ASN A 594 53.62 -19.04 -23.48
N HIS A 595 54.32 -17.92 -23.31
CA HIS A 595 55.53 -17.64 -24.10
C HIS A 595 56.67 -18.57 -23.72
N GLU A 596 56.82 -18.90 -22.45
CA GLU A 596 57.85 -19.82 -21.96
C GLU A 596 57.63 -21.24 -22.48
N LEU A 597 56.39 -21.75 -22.40
CA LEU A 597 56.01 -23.09 -22.90
C LEU A 597 56.23 -23.25 -24.41
N ARG A 598 56.20 -22.16 -25.19
CA ARG A 598 56.52 -22.18 -26.64
C ARG A 598 58.02 -22.27 -26.92
N ARG A 599 58.86 -21.83 -25.98
CA ARG A 599 60.31 -21.73 -26.16
C ARG A 599 61.03 -22.91 -25.54
N ASN A 600 60.62 -23.32 -24.35
CA ASN A 600 61.29 -24.30 -23.53
C ASN A 600 60.30 -25.30 -22.94
N ARG A 601 60.74 -26.54 -22.77
CA ARG A 601 60.03 -27.52 -21.94
C ARG A 601 60.39 -27.28 -20.48
N LEU A 602 59.38 -27.14 -19.64
CA LEU A 602 59.59 -26.98 -18.19
C LEU A 602 60.00 -28.32 -17.57
N THR A 603 60.90 -28.29 -16.60
CA THR A 603 61.21 -29.46 -15.78
C THR A 603 60.08 -29.74 -14.79
N ASN A 604 59.97 -30.98 -14.29
CA ASN A 604 58.97 -31.31 -13.26
C ASN A 604 59.07 -30.41 -12.02
N GLN A 605 60.29 -29.98 -11.67
CA GLN A 605 60.53 -29.05 -10.57
C GLN A 605 59.97 -27.65 -10.87
N GLN A 606 60.14 -27.15 -12.09
CA GLN A 606 59.56 -25.89 -12.53
C GLN A 606 58.03 -25.96 -12.56
N ILE A 607 57.47 -27.04 -13.12
CA ILE A 607 56.03 -27.28 -13.17
C ILE A 607 55.44 -27.28 -11.75
N LEU A 608 56.08 -28.01 -10.82
CA LEU A 608 55.59 -28.09 -9.45
C LEU A 608 55.61 -26.73 -8.75
N SER A 609 56.67 -25.95 -8.94
CA SER A 609 56.79 -24.61 -8.36
C SER A 609 55.72 -23.67 -8.90
N ILE A 610 55.55 -23.61 -10.23
CA ILE A 610 54.55 -22.75 -10.87
C ILE A 610 53.14 -23.19 -10.48
N ALA A 611 52.88 -24.50 -10.43
CA ALA A 611 51.62 -25.06 -9.96
C ALA A 611 51.29 -24.63 -8.52
N GLN A 612 52.26 -24.72 -7.60
CA GLN A 612 52.07 -24.30 -6.21
C GLN A 612 51.78 -22.80 -6.11
N ASP A 613 52.55 -21.97 -6.80
CA ASP A 613 52.36 -20.52 -6.84
C ASP A 613 50.95 -20.15 -7.32
N VAL A 614 50.52 -20.69 -8.46
CA VAL A 614 49.17 -20.47 -9.00
C VAL A 614 48.11 -21.00 -8.03
N ALA A 615 48.34 -22.16 -7.40
CA ALA A 615 47.37 -22.72 -6.47
C ALA A 615 47.19 -21.85 -5.22
N LEU A 616 48.28 -21.29 -4.69
CA LEU A 616 48.24 -20.35 -3.56
C LEU A 616 47.51 -19.05 -3.92
N GLY A 617 47.78 -18.49 -5.11
CA GLY A 617 47.08 -17.31 -5.61
C GLY A 617 45.56 -17.52 -5.75
N LEU A 618 45.13 -18.63 -6.35
CA LEU A 618 43.70 -18.96 -6.47
C LEU A 618 43.05 -19.24 -5.12
N ASN A 619 43.74 -19.96 -4.22
CA ASN A 619 43.23 -20.23 -2.88
C ASN A 619 43.00 -18.94 -2.09
N TYR A 620 43.90 -17.96 -2.22
CA TYR A 620 43.71 -16.63 -1.62
C TYR A 620 42.42 -15.95 -2.14
N LEU A 621 42.20 -15.96 -3.46
CA LEU A 621 40.99 -15.37 -4.06
C LEU A 621 39.71 -16.09 -3.60
N HIS A 622 39.74 -17.42 -3.54
CA HIS A 622 38.60 -18.25 -3.14
C HIS A 622 38.23 -18.11 -1.66
N LEU A 623 39.19 -17.76 -0.80
CA LEU A 623 38.97 -17.54 0.63
C LEU A 623 38.61 -16.08 0.97
N PHE A 624 38.58 -15.19 -0.02
CA PHE A 624 38.22 -13.78 0.17
C PHE A 624 36.81 -13.63 0.77
N LYS A 625 36.62 -12.64 1.66
CA LYS A 625 35.37 -12.38 2.38
C LYS A 625 34.87 -10.96 2.11
N PRO A 626 33.54 -10.71 2.10
CA PRO A 626 32.45 -11.61 2.49
C PRO A 626 32.09 -12.68 1.44
N GLN A 627 32.50 -12.51 0.19
CA GLN A 627 32.27 -13.46 -0.89
C GLN A 627 33.59 -13.84 -1.59
N PRO A 628 33.71 -15.09 -2.07
CA PRO A 628 34.89 -15.54 -2.81
C PRO A 628 35.06 -14.77 -4.12
N ILE A 629 36.31 -14.46 -4.48
CA ILE A 629 36.65 -13.92 -5.80
C ILE A 629 36.92 -15.10 -6.73
N ILE A 630 36.18 -15.18 -7.84
CA ILE A 630 36.37 -16.19 -8.89
C ILE A 630 37.13 -15.54 -10.04
N HIS A 631 38.23 -16.14 -10.49
CA HIS A 631 39.10 -15.59 -11.53
C HIS A 631 38.48 -15.65 -12.93
N ARG A 632 37.86 -16.78 -13.30
CA ARG A 632 37.15 -17.04 -14.57
C ARG A 632 37.97 -17.05 -15.85
N ASP A 633 39.29 -16.86 -15.78
CA ASP A 633 40.17 -16.82 -16.96
C ASP A 633 41.58 -17.33 -16.64
N VAL A 634 41.66 -18.41 -15.85
CA VAL A 634 42.92 -19.07 -15.53
C VAL A 634 43.45 -19.76 -16.79
N SER A 635 44.57 -19.30 -17.33
CA SER A 635 45.19 -19.82 -18.54
C SER A 635 46.68 -19.46 -18.60
N SER A 636 47.49 -20.15 -19.42
CA SER A 636 48.93 -19.86 -19.49
C SER A 636 49.29 -18.44 -19.94
N PRO A 637 48.49 -17.72 -20.75
CA PRO A 637 48.73 -16.30 -21.01
C PRO A 637 48.58 -15.39 -19.78
N ASN A 638 47.73 -15.79 -18.81
CA ASN A 638 47.42 -15.02 -17.60
C ASN A 638 48.23 -15.48 -16.38
N VAL A 639 49.21 -16.36 -16.57
CA VAL A 639 50.23 -16.68 -15.57
C VAL A 639 51.53 -16.01 -16.01
N LEU A 640 52.00 -15.03 -15.25
CA LEU A 640 53.20 -14.28 -15.54
C LEU A 640 54.37 -14.77 -14.69
N LEU A 641 55.56 -14.75 -15.28
CA LEU A 641 56.78 -15.28 -14.70
C LEU A 641 57.83 -14.17 -14.52
N LYS A 642 58.55 -14.25 -13.39
CA LYS A 642 59.71 -13.42 -13.11
C LYS A 642 60.87 -14.33 -12.68
N PRO A 643 62.11 -14.11 -13.16
CA PRO A 643 63.27 -14.87 -12.69
C PRO A 643 63.46 -14.73 -11.19
N CYS A 644 63.74 -15.83 -10.51
CA CYS A 644 64.04 -15.85 -9.07
C CYS A 644 65.26 -16.73 -8.78
N THR A 645 65.85 -16.57 -7.60
CA THR A 645 67.02 -17.35 -7.15
C THR A 645 66.62 -18.71 -6.56
N GLY A 646 65.33 -19.06 -6.57
CA GLY A 646 64.83 -20.32 -6.06
C GLY A 646 65.18 -21.51 -6.97
N PRO A 647 65.01 -22.75 -6.49
CA PRO A 647 65.41 -23.96 -7.20
C PRO A 647 64.68 -24.19 -8.54
N ALA A 648 63.52 -23.56 -8.75
CA ALA A 648 62.77 -23.59 -10.01
C ALA A 648 63.13 -22.42 -10.97
N GLY A 649 63.87 -21.41 -10.52
CA GLY A 649 64.30 -20.27 -11.32
C GLY A 649 63.21 -19.25 -11.68
N PHE A 650 61.93 -19.50 -11.34
CA PHE A 650 60.81 -18.59 -11.60
C PHE A 650 59.93 -18.38 -10.36
N GLU A 651 59.42 -17.15 -10.23
CA GLU A 651 58.27 -16.79 -9.40
C GLU A 651 57.06 -16.63 -10.34
N ALA A 652 55.99 -17.39 -10.09
CA ALA A 652 54.77 -17.30 -10.87
C ALA A 652 53.70 -16.46 -10.16
N LYS A 653 53.05 -15.60 -10.93
CA LYS A 653 51.95 -14.76 -10.45
C LYS A 653 50.80 -14.77 -11.43
N ILE A 654 49.59 -14.83 -10.90
CA ILE A 654 48.37 -14.77 -11.73
C ILE A 654 48.05 -13.30 -12.02
N SER A 655 47.78 -12.97 -13.28
CA SER A 655 47.36 -11.63 -13.74
C SER A 655 45.88 -11.59 -14.11
N ASP A 656 45.36 -10.37 -14.34
CA ASP A 656 43.99 -10.13 -14.82
C ASP A 656 42.86 -10.66 -13.89
N TYR A 657 43.20 -11.01 -12.64
CA TYR A 657 42.26 -11.27 -11.58
C TYR A 657 41.51 -9.97 -11.23
N GLY A 658 40.20 -9.95 -11.47
CA GLY A 658 39.37 -8.77 -11.23
C GLY A 658 38.68 -8.19 -12.46
N THR A 659 39.02 -8.62 -13.69
CA THR A 659 38.32 -8.20 -14.93
C THR A 659 36.98 -8.94 -15.17
N ALA A 660 36.41 -9.53 -14.11
CA ALA A 660 35.48 -10.66 -14.17
C ALA A 660 34.07 -10.35 -14.70
N LYS A 661 33.74 -9.09 -15.06
CA LYS A 661 32.42 -8.68 -15.54
C LYS A 661 32.39 -7.64 -16.69
N ILE A 662 33.50 -7.12 -17.21
CA ILE A 662 33.46 -6.03 -18.25
C ILE A 662 33.24 -6.56 -19.69
N VAL A 663 32.38 -7.56 -19.91
CA VAL A 663 31.95 -7.92 -21.27
C VAL A 663 30.44 -8.03 -21.33
N GLN A 664 29.78 -6.87 -21.38
CA GLN A 664 28.47 -6.69 -21.99
C GLN A 664 28.50 -5.38 -22.77
N THR A 665 28.64 -5.48 -24.09
CA THR A 665 28.20 -4.43 -25.02
C THR A 665 27.44 -5.11 -26.15
N ASP A 666 26.16 -4.76 -26.22
CA ASP A 666 25.16 -5.20 -27.19
C ASP A 666 25.47 -4.70 -28.61
N ASN A 667 25.23 -5.56 -29.62
CA ASN A 667 24.31 -5.25 -30.74
C ASN A 667 24.18 -6.47 -31.67
N ILE A 668 22.93 -6.92 -31.84
CA ILE A 668 22.30 -7.41 -33.08
C ILE A 668 23.17 -8.32 -33.98
N GLY A 669 23.00 -9.64 -33.87
CA GLY A 669 23.20 -10.55 -35.01
C GLY A 669 24.31 -11.61 -34.97
N ALA A 670 25.02 -11.86 -33.86
CA ALA A 670 26.02 -12.95 -33.79
C ALA A 670 25.94 -13.77 -32.49
N ARG A 671 25.82 -15.10 -32.61
CA ARG A 671 25.73 -16.10 -31.54
C ARG A 671 27.07 -16.33 -30.78
N SER A 672 27.65 -15.30 -30.16
CA SER A 672 28.79 -15.42 -29.22
C SER A 672 28.77 -14.19 -28.31
N SER A 673 28.77 -14.22 -26.97
CA SER A 673 29.40 -15.13 -26.02
C SER A 673 28.69 -15.02 -24.65
N TYR A 674 28.18 -16.14 -24.13
CA TYR A 674 27.83 -16.31 -22.71
C TYR A 674 29.02 -16.88 -21.90
N MET A 675 30.21 -16.90 -22.52
CA MET A 675 31.39 -17.61 -22.05
C MET A 675 32.45 -16.62 -21.55
N PRO A 676 32.69 -16.52 -20.22
CA PRO A 676 33.83 -15.79 -19.71
C PRO A 676 35.15 -16.56 -19.96
N GLY A 677 36.23 -15.84 -20.26
CA GLY A 677 37.60 -16.36 -20.32
C GLY A 677 37.97 -17.11 -21.60
N ASN A 678 39.16 -17.70 -21.61
CA ASN A 678 39.70 -18.48 -22.73
C ASN A 678 38.94 -19.82 -22.89
N PRO A 679 38.26 -20.06 -24.04
CA PRO A 679 37.46 -21.27 -24.25
C PRO A 679 38.26 -22.59 -24.10
N ALA A 680 39.56 -22.56 -24.39
CA ALA A 680 40.44 -23.72 -24.26
C ALA A 680 40.64 -24.19 -22.80
N TYR A 681 40.29 -23.35 -21.81
CA TYR A 681 40.42 -23.63 -20.38
C TYR A 681 39.08 -23.64 -19.65
N ALA A 682 38.00 -23.26 -20.33
CA ALA A 682 36.69 -23.05 -19.71
C ALA A 682 36.09 -24.37 -19.21
N ALA A 683 35.49 -24.31 -18.02
CA ALA A 683 34.71 -25.39 -17.44
C ALA A 683 33.38 -25.59 -18.19
N PRO A 684 32.81 -26.80 -18.22
CA PRO A 684 31.54 -27.07 -18.93
C PRO A 684 30.37 -26.22 -18.44
N GLU A 685 30.36 -25.80 -17.16
CA GLU A 685 29.33 -24.91 -16.60
C GLU A 685 29.58 -23.42 -16.86
N ALA A 686 30.70 -23.03 -17.50
CA ALA A 686 31.02 -21.63 -17.78
C ALA A 686 29.92 -20.84 -18.50
N PRO A 687 29.12 -21.41 -19.45
CA PRO A 687 28.02 -20.70 -20.08
C PRO A 687 26.81 -20.41 -19.17
N ILE A 688 26.78 -20.93 -17.93
CA ILE A 688 25.60 -20.90 -17.04
C ILE A 688 25.90 -20.02 -15.80
N PRO A 689 25.51 -18.73 -15.80
CA PRO A 689 25.88 -17.77 -14.74
C PRO A 689 25.53 -18.21 -13.31
N ASP A 690 24.36 -18.84 -13.13
CA ASP A 690 23.87 -19.26 -11.82
C ASP A 690 24.66 -20.44 -11.21
N GLN A 691 25.51 -21.09 -12.01
CA GLN A 691 26.36 -22.19 -11.57
C GLN A 691 27.81 -21.75 -11.30
N HIS A 692 28.12 -20.45 -11.44
CA HIS A 692 29.47 -19.94 -11.24
C HIS A 692 29.94 -20.11 -9.80
N SER A 693 31.06 -20.81 -9.62
CA SER A 693 31.63 -21.10 -8.30
C SER A 693 33.16 -21.21 -8.39
N PRO A 694 33.88 -21.18 -7.25
CA PRO A 694 35.34 -21.39 -7.23
C PRO A 694 35.80 -22.67 -7.94
N ALA A 695 34.93 -23.69 -8.05
CA ALA A 695 35.21 -24.93 -8.76
C ALA A 695 35.46 -24.74 -10.28
N MET A 696 35.04 -23.62 -10.87
CA MET A 696 35.38 -23.28 -12.27
C MET A 696 36.87 -23.03 -12.44
N ASP A 697 37.46 -22.25 -11.54
CA ASP A 697 38.91 -21.96 -11.59
C ASP A 697 39.73 -23.22 -11.33
N VAL A 698 39.22 -24.15 -10.51
CA VAL A 698 39.85 -25.47 -10.29
C VAL A 698 39.92 -26.26 -11.59
N TYR A 699 38.85 -26.24 -12.39
CA TYR A 699 38.83 -26.91 -13.68
C TYR A 699 39.85 -26.28 -14.64
N SER A 700 39.84 -24.95 -14.78
CA SER A 700 40.79 -24.23 -15.63
C SER A 700 42.24 -24.42 -15.17
N TYR A 701 42.47 -24.49 -13.86
CA TYR A 701 43.76 -24.83 -13.27
C TYR A 701 44.21 -26.26 -13.64
N SER A 702 43.33 -27.25 -13.62
CA SER A 702 43.66 -28.61 -14.09
C SER A 702 44.02 -28.65 -15.56
N VAL A 703 43.35 -27.86 -16.41
CA VAL A 703 43.72 -27.73 -17.82
C VAL A 703 45.11 -27.09 -17.97
N LEU A 704 45.41 -26.06 -17.17
CA LEU A 704 46.74 -25.44 -17.14
C LEU A 704 47.85 -26.42 -16.71
N LEU A 705 47.61 -27.23 -15.67
CA LEU A 705 48.55 -28.27 -15.24
C LEU A 705 48.83 -29.29 -16.35
N MET A 706 47.78 -29.67 -17.08
CA MET A 706 47.88 -30.59 -18.21
C MET A 706 48.71 -29.98 -19.35
N GLU A 707 48.47 -28.72 -19.72
CA GLU A 707 49.27 -28.00 -20.73
C GLU A 707 50.74 -27.95 -20.35
N MET A 708 51.06 -27.59 -19.09
CA MET A 708 52.44 -27.54 -18.60
C MET A 708 53.13 -28.90 -18.65
N THR A 709 52.41 -29.97 -18.30
CA THR A 709 53.00 -31.33 -18.21
C THR A 709 53.19 -31.98 -19.58
N LEU A 710 52.24 -31.77 -20.50
CA LEU A 710 52.30 -32.36 -21.85
C LEU A 710 53.05 -31.47 -22.84
N CYS A 711 53.23 -30.18 -22.53
CA CYS A 711 53.77 -29.19 -23.46
C CYS A 711 53.00 -29.16 -24.79
N SER A 712 51.68 -29.39 -24.72
CA SER A 712 50.75 -29.43 -25.86
C SER A 712 49.56 -28.54 -25.59
N LEU A 713 48.96 -27.98 -26.65
CA LEU A 713 47.74 -27.18 -26.51
C LEU A 713 46.61 -28.01 -25.87
N PRO A 714 45.78 -27.41 -24.99
CA PRO A 714 44.60 -28.07 -24.45
C PRO A 714 43.60 -28.42 -25.54
N GLU A 715 43.03 -29.63 -25.46
CA GLU A 715 41.88 -30.00 -26.30
C GLU A 715 40.63 -29.16 -25.95
N MET A 716 39.71 -29.00 -26.91
CA MET A 716 38.59 -28.07 -26.77
C MET A 716 37.37 -28.69 -26.08
N THR A 717 37.11 -29.99 -26.27
CA THR A 717 35.94 -30.66 -25.68
C THR A 717 36.28 -31.36 -24.36
N THR A 718 35.28 -31.54 -23.50
CA THR A 718 35.44 -32.25 -22.23
C THR A 718 35.89 -33.71 -22.43
N ALA A 719 35.37 -34.39 -23.45
CA ALA A 719 35.71 -35.77 -23.76
C ALA A 719 37.16 -35.91 -24.25
N GLU A 720 37.60 -35.02 -25.14
CA GLU A 720 38.99 -35.01 -25.62
C GLU A 720 39.97 -34.67 -24.49
N ARG A 721 39.62 -33.75 -23.59
CA ARG A 721 40.44 -33.43 -22.40
C ARG A 721 40.57 -34.62 -21.45
N GLU A 722 39.52 -35.42 -21.29
CA GLU A 722 39.59 -36.64 -20.48
C GLU A 722 40.58 -37.64 -21.07
N VAL A 723 40.55 -37.84 -22.39
CA VAL A 723 41.53 -38.67 -23.11
C VAL A 723 42.94 -38.08 -23.01
N GLN A 724 43.10 -36.77 -23.24
CA GLN A 724 44.38 -36.05 -23.18
C GLN A 724 45.01 -36.17 -21.78
N SER A 725 44.22 -36.10 -20.71
CA SER A 725 44.69 -36.30 -19.34
C SER A 725 45.27 -37.70 -19.11
N GLY A 726 44.82 -38.68 -19.91
CA GLY A 726 45.33 -40.05 -19.92
C GLY A 726 46.81 -40.15 -20.30
N SER A 727 47.30 -39.24 -21.14
CA SER A 727 48.66 -39.21 -21.68
C SER A 727 49.70 -38.64 -20.71
N VAL A 728 49.28 -38.11 -19.55
CA VAL A 728 50.20 -37.59 -18.53
C VAL A 728 50.94 -38.74 -17.85
N SER A 729 52.26 -38.81 -18.01
CA SER A 729 53.09 -39.90 -17.44
C SER A 729 53.34 -39.76 -15.94
N TRP A 730 53.26 -38.55 -15.38
CA TRP A 730 53.44 -38.28 -13.95
C TRP A 730 52.17 -38.66 -13.17
N SER A 731 52.18 -39.81 -12.48
CA SER A 731 51.01 -40.42 -11.84
C SER A 731 50.27 -39.49 -10.86
N ASP A 732 51.00 -38.83 -9.97
CA ASP A 732 50.40 -37.97 -8.94
C ASP A 732 49.77 -36.72 -9.57
N MET A 733 50.47 -36.12 -10.55
CA MET A 733 49.97 -34.97 -11.31
C MET A 733 48.74 -35.36 -12.14
N LYS A 734 48.77 -36.51 -12.81
CA LYS A 734 47.63 -37.06 -13.55
C LYS A 734 46.40 -37.22 -12.67
N SER A 735 46.56 -37.79 -11.47
CA SER A 735 45.47 -37.95 -10.51
C SER A 735 44.86 -36.60 -10.08
N LEU A 736 45.70 -35.59 -9.85
CA LEU A 736 45.23 -34.25 -9.51
C LEU A 736 44.47 -33.59 -10.68
N ILE A 737 45.01 -33.68 -11.90
CA ILE A 737 44.38 -33.16 -13.13
C ILE A 737 42.99 -33.79 -13.30
N GLN A 738 42.90 -35.13 -13.29
CA GLN A 738 41.65 -35.86 -13.53
C GLN A 738 40.56 -35.53 -12.49
N ARG A 739 40.93 -35.38 -11.20
CA ARG A 739 39.97 -34.97 -10.17
C ARG A 739 39.42 -33.55 -10.40
N GLY A 740 40.26 -32.62 -10.87
CA GLY A 740 39.81 -31.26 -11.17
C GLY A 740 39.06 -31.12 -12.50
N LEU A 741 39.26 -32.04 -13.46
CA LEU A 741 38.50 -32.10 -14.71
C LEU A 741 37.10 -32.74 -14.58
N ASN A 742 36.66 -33.09 -13.37
CA ASN A 742 35.36 -33.72 -13.15
C ASN A 742 34.21 -32.84 -13.69
N ALA A 743 33.26 -33.44 -14.42
CA ALA A 743 32.12 -32.72 -14.97
C ALA A 743 31.22 -32.09 -13.89
N ASN A 744 31.10 -32.73 -12.73
CA ASN A 744 30.36 -32.19 -11.58
C ASN A 744 31.25 -31.22 -10.77
N PRO A 745 30.91 -29.91 -10.69
CA PRO A 745 31.70 -28.93 -9.98
C PRO A 745 31.89 -29.25 -8.49
N ARG A 746 30.90 -29.92 -7.85
CA ARG A 746 30.97 -30.29 -6.42
C ARG A 746 31.92 -31.45 -6.13
N ALA A 747 32.28 -32.23 -7.15
CA ALA A 747 33.20 -33.35 -7.01
C ALA A 747 34.68 -32.93 -7.21
N ARG A 748 34.92 -31.70 -7.68
CA ARG A 748 36.27 -31.16 -7.85
C ARG A 748 36.89 -30.81 -6.49
N PRO A 749 38.21 -30.97 -6.32
CA PRO A 749 38.87 -30.57 -5.09
C PRO A 749 38.84 -29.04 -4.93
N THR A 750 38.89 -28.57 -3.70
CA THR A 750 39.18 -27.15 -3.42
C THR A 750 40.65 -26.84 -3.68
N MET A 751 41.00 -25.56 -3.89
CA MET A 751 42.40 -25.17 -4.07
C MET A 751 43.27 -25.53 -2.86
N ALA A 752 42.73 -25.45 -1.63
CA ALA A 752 43.41 -25.93 -0.42
C ALA A 752 43.78 -27.42 -0.49
N GLN A 753 42.87 -28.28 -0.97
CA GLN A 753 43.14 -29.71 -1.19
C GLN A 753 44.13 -29.94 -2.36
N GLY A 754 44.08 -29.09 -3.38
CA GLY A 754 45.06 -29.08 -4.47
C GLY A 754 46.47 -28.77 -3.99
N ILE A 755 46.63 -27.72 -3.17
CA ILE A 755 47.91 -27.34 -2.55
C ILE A 755 48.48 -28.50 -1.72
N GLU A 756 47.65 -29.14 -0.90
CA GLU A 756 48.09 -30.29 -0.10
C GLU A 756 48.52 -31.48 -0.98
N SER A 757 47.83 -31.71 -2.11
CA SER A 757 48.21 -32.74 -3.07
C SER A 757 49.58 -32.44 -3.70
N LEU A 758 49.84 -31.18 -4.10
CA LEU A 758 51.11 -30.75 -4.70
C LEU A 758 52.29 -30.86 -3.71
N LYS A 759 52.07 -30.57 -2.43
CA LYS A 759 53.12 -30.69 -1.39
C LYS A 759 53.61 -32.12 -1.18
N ARG A 760 52.77 -33.11 -1.47
CA ARG A 760 53.08 -34.53 -1.28
C ARG A 760 53.75 -35.18 -2.49
N MET A 761 53.78 -34.50 -3.63
CA MET A 761 54.40 -35.03 -4.85
C MET A 761 55.91 -35.09 -4.70
N LYS A 762 56.48 -36.24 -5.04
CA LYS A 762 57.94 -36.42 -5.15
C LYS A 762 58.34 -36.23 -6.63
N ILE A 763 59.39 -35.45 -6.87
CA ILE A 763 59.97 -35.21 -8.19
C ILE A 763 61.00 -36.28 -8.51
#